data_AF-A0A832U2G7-F1
#
_entry.id   AF-A0A832U2G7-F1
#
_cell.length_a   1.000
_cell.length_b   1.000
_cell.length_c   1.000
_cell.angle_alpha   90.00
_cell.angle_beta   90.00
_cell.angle_gamma   90.00
#
_symmetry.space_group_name_H-M   'P 1'
#
loop_
_entity.id
_entity.type
_entity.pdbx_description
1 polymer ?
#
loop_
_entity_poly.entity_id
_entity_poly.type
_entity_poly.pdbx_seq_one_letter_code
_entity_poly.pdbx_strand_id
1 'polypeptide(L)'
;MKYITKSDAIAIATYLAKKYASLGIKDISVDVNGNIVITYVDDTTSTISGDLFMVKSVYDIYNRGKVDLAQNSERLAGELAAYYTDSNNILYDNTLSGLTADDVKAALDELTYMVNNIPQPPLSAGVVIQPTFTNNGNGTITVGNAVVNLFIATDFNDKIQRFTVTGGTFTPINNANSYLVVNYNNGNPIYEIIASATLINESTIIPVYTFYRIDNTVLYLNWDRLGIGLSNKMHQRFVFTRRFERESGLAISESPTRVVNIGAGVVWYGAIRNSLDAVASNVDSCHLHYHVEGVYTFADRTQYNNTQYDDGTNLVELNPNHYTVNWIYRNVEDGKHMEIVLGNAQYNQLSLAIVAQPRPDLPDIVKSNCVLIGRIIVQKNATTAANIASAFDVTFVSVPINNHNDLGGLEGGTPNEYFHLTADEYDHLEDFSNIKRYGFVDRSETSISFDGVNTFTLTDNGSGWSYFRNGRMFTITGNKTVNLTSTPPAAKGKYYIFIDDEVGTLSVSQTPWTLNDTKVVVSVIAWDNALTPKFQMADERHTALWDRQSHRYHHLVDGTKLIAGSELNGYVLNSGTNTNKVFEITEAAIADEDIFLTLDAFAKPNGTDSVYTVLYRNASLQWLWNLSPMPFKYTTTGFIEYDNNGTLTPLTNNNFTNTYLLVSNIQGQSRFMFVVGQSVFSNAASAYAERFETYNLANFITAESVALYQLTWKGVINAGTGQCELNRVQKISVNIVATNIVANPSHNSLNDLQGGTTNEYYHLTATQHTDLLATRFWALLGVPANLAITTEYQKILNTDTTKIPTDTSTYFTLSADKKDITCVRAGVVRITRTVTVSSLSAGINLFLIPTINGTQTAQCTAQEQQRAVGTTTKDIGYSYYLSVNAGDVISLWAKGSDASTLTYVNARTTVEYI
;
A
#
# COMPACT_ATOMS: atom_id res chain seq x y z
N MET A 1 49.03 -43.10 37.81
CA MET A 1 49.61 -44.05 38.79
C MET A 1 48.45 -44.82 39.39
N LYS A 2 48.36 -46.12 39.11
CA LYS A 2 47.35 -47.03 39.65
C LYS A 2 48.01 -47.72 40.85
N TYR A 3 47.42 -47.68 42.03
CA TYR A 3 47.97 -48.36 43.21
C TYR A 3 47.95 -49.87 42.97
N ILE A 4 49.13 -50.50 43.06
CA ILE A 4 49.30 -51.95 42.94
C ILE A 4 48.70 -52.57 44.21
N THR A 5 47.78 -53.54 44.07
CA THR A 5 47.20 -54.22 45.24
C THR A 5 48.22 -55.18 45.85
N LYS A 6 48.10 -55.53 47.14
CA LYS A 6 49.00 -56.49 47.80
C LYS A 6 49.06 -57.84 47.06
N SER A 7 47.95 -58.28 46.45
CA SER A 7 47.90 -59.48 45.62
C SER A 7 48.67 -59.32 44.30
N ASP A 8 48.62 -58.15 43.67
CA ASP A 8 49.39 -57.86 42.46
C ASP A 8 50.89 -57.80 42.76
N ALA A 9 51.27 -57.21 43.91
CA ALA A 9 52.66 -57.18 44.38
C ALA A 9 53.20 -58.60 44.66
N ILE A 10 52.40 -59.48 45.25
CA ILE A 10 52.76 -60.89 45.50
C ILE A 10 52.88 -61.67 44.17
N ALA A 11 51.97 -61.45 43.22
CA ALA A 11 52.01 -62.09 41.90
C ALA A 11 53.24 -61.64 41.09
N ILE A 12 53.56 -60.34 41.13
CA ILE A 12 54.75 -59.75 40.51
C ILE A 12 56.02 -60.27 41.20
N ALA A 13 56.08 -60.28 42.54
CA ALA A 13 57.21 -60.82 43.29
C ALA A 13 57.46 -62.31 43.01
N THR A 14 56.40 -63.12 42.95
CA THR A 14 56.49 -64.55 42.62
C THR A 14 56.94 -64.77 41.17
N TYR A 15 56.49 -63.92 40.24
CA TYR A 15 56.92 -63.94 38.85
C TYR A 15 58.39 -63.54 38.70
N LEU A 16 58.82 -62.49 39.39
CA LEU A 16 60.21 -62.01 39.39
C LEU A 16 61.14 -63.02 40.07
N ALA A 17 60.75 -63.63 41.19
CA ALA A 17 61.52 -64.67 41.87
C ALA A 17 61.71 -65.93 40.99
N LYS A 18 60.68 -66.33 40.23
CA LYS A 18 60.79 -67.41 39.23
C LYS A 18 61.62 -67.01 38.02
N LYS A 19 61.53 -65.75 37.58
CA LYS A 19 62.24 -65.23 36.41
C LYS A 19 63.74 -64.99 36.67
N TYR A 20 64.10 -64.67 37.90
CA TYR A 20 65.47 -64.32 38.31
C TYR A 20 66.12 -65.35 39.25
N ALA A 21 65.57 -66.57 39.33
CA ALA A 21 66.16 -67.69 40.08
C ALA A 21 67.59 -68.05 39.65
N SER A 22 67.99 -67.67 38.44
CA SER A 22 69.36 -67.82 37.93
C SER A 22 70.36 -66.77 38.46
N LEU A 23 69.91 -65.71 39.14
CA LEU A 23 70.72 -64.60 39.66
C LEU A 23 71.07 -64.76 41.15
N GLY A 24 71.01 -65.98 41.69
CA GLY A 24 71.34 -66.25 43.10
C GLY A 24 70.31 -65.71 44.10
N ILE A 25 69.15 -65.25 43.62
CA ILE A 25 68.03 -64.82 44.45
C ILE A 25 67.30 -66.07 44.97
N LYS A 26 67.36 -66.27 46.29
CA LYS A 26 66.70 -67.37 47.01
C LYS A 26 65.20 -67.16 47.14
N ASP A 27 64.81 -65.93 47.46
CA ASP A 27 63.42 -65.59 47.75
C ASP A 27 63.16 -64.10 47.53
N ILE A 28 61.94 -63.78 47.10
CA ILE A 28 61.41 -62.42 47.10
C ILE A 28 60.08 -62.49 47.86
N SER A 29 60.07 -61.99 49.08
CA SER A 29 58.90 -61.99 49.96
C SER A 29 58.38 -60.57 50.17
N VAL A 30 57.15 -60.48 50.69
CA VAL A 30 56.59 -59.20 51.13
C VAL A 30 56.42 -59.28 52.63
N ASP A 31 56.99 -58.34 53.37
CA ASP A 31 56.88 -58.32 54.82
C ASP A 31 55.44 -58.02 55.30
N VAL A 32 55.22 -58.11 56.61
CA VAL A 32 53.92 -57.82 57.24
C VAL A 32 53.43 -56.38 56.98
N ASN A 33 54.33 -55.48 56.58
CA ASN A 33 54.09 -54.07 56.32
C ASN A 33 53.91 -53.73 54.82
N GLY A 34 54.09 -54.71 53.92
CA GLY A 34 53.90 -54.52 52.47
C GLY A 34 55.16 -54.16 51.68
N ASN A 35 56.36 -54.23 52.27
CA ASN A 35 57.63 -53.97 51.59
C ASN A 35 58.15 -55.22 50.88
N ILE A 36 58.82 -55.06 49.73
CA ILE A 36 59.47 -56.16 49.00
C ILE A 36 60.85 -56.44 49.62
N VAL A 37 61.07 -57.68 50.04
CA VAL A 37 62.31 -58.19 50.66
C VAL A 37 62.94 -59.22 49.73
N ILE A 38 64.20 -59.03 49.35
CA ILE A 38 64.95 -59.94 48.46
C ILE A 38 66.02 -60.66 49.29
N THR A 39 66.03 -62.00 49.25
CA THR A 39 66.97 -62.86 49.96
C THR A 39 67.84 -63.61 48.95
N TYR A 40 69.15 -63.67 49.14
CA TYR A 40 70.10 -64.35 48.25
C TYR A 40 70.62 -65.67 48.87
N VAL A 41 71.07 -66.64 48.05
CA VAL A 41 71.59 -67.95 48.49
C VAL A 41 73.12 -67.89 48.70
N ASP A 42 73.64 -67.01 49.55
CA ASP A 42 74.76 -67.32 50.45
C ASP A 42 75.02 -66.11 51.36
N ASP A 43 75.02 -66.37 52.66
CA ASP A 43 75.46 -65.41 53.67
C ASP A 43 76.96 -65.60 53.87
N THR A 44 77.75 -64.63 53.44
CA THR A 44 78.71 -64.02 54.36
C THR A 44 78.88 -62.55 54.01
N THR A 45 78.61 -61.72 55.00
CA THR A 45 78.91 -60.27 55.04
C THR A 45 78.00 -59.38 54.18
N SER A 46 76.97 -58.84 54.82
CA SER A 46 76.80 -57.39 55.05
C SER A 46 75.31 -57.07 55.20
N THR A 47 74.92 -56.85 56.46
CA THR A 47 73.64 -56.24 56.81
C THR A 47 73.69 -54.78 56.36
N ILE A 48 73.29 -54.46 55.13
CA ILE A 48 73.00 -53.08 54.74
C ILE A 48 71.50 -52.87 54.94
N SER A 49 71.14 -52.52 56.17
CA SER A 49 69.89 -51.82 56.47
C SER A 49 70.10 -50.37 56.02
N GLY A 50 69.48 -49.99 54.91
CA GLY A 50 69.53 -48.63 54.39
C GLY A 50 68.20 -48.26 53.76
N ASP A 51 67.48 -47.38 54.46
CA ASP A 51 66.12 -46.97 54.20
C ASP A 51 65.87 -46.41 52.80
N LEU A 52 64.64 -46.65 52.35
CA LEU A 52 63.90 -45.81 51.43
C LEU A 52 64.10 -44.32 51.78
N PHE A 53 64.73 -43.52 50.91
CA PHE A 53 64.17 -42.24 50.46
C PHE A 53 65.02 -41.60 49.35
N MET A 54 64.29 -41.17 48.33
CA MET A 54 64.45 -39.95 47.52
C MET A 54 65.75 -39.17 47.63
N VAL A 55 66.26 -38.76 46.47
CA VAL A 55 67.15 -37.61 46.23
C VAL A 55 67.15 -36.64 47.41
N LYS A 56 68.18 -36.74 48.25
CA LYS A 56 68.53 -35.72 49.24
C LYS A 56 69.88 -35.17 48.80
N SER A 57 69.85 -34.02 48.16
CA SER A 57 71.01 -33.15 48.02
C SER A 57 71.55 -32.81 49.41
N VAL A 58 72.74 -33.30 49.77
CA VAL A 58 73.57 -32.68 50.82
C VAL A 58 75.04 -32.80 50.43
N TYR A 59 75.57 -31.65 50.03
CA TYR A 59 76.92 -31.14 50.25
C TYR A 59 77.80 -31.92 51.24
N ASP A 60 79.01 -32.29 50.84
CA ASP A 60 80.14 -32.32 51.77
C ASP A 60 81.43 -31.93 51.02
N ILE A 61 81.60 -30.63 50.74
CA ILE A 61 82.92 -30.06 50.47
C ILE A 61 83.44 -29.54 51.81
N TYR A 62 84.45 -30.23 52.32
CA TYR A 62 85.31 -29.76 53.40
C TYR A 62 85.73 -28.30 53.18
N ASN A 63 85.53 -27.47 54.22
CA ASN A 63 86.19 -26.18 54.42
C ASN A 63 86.17 -25.18 53.25
N ARG A 64 85.11 -24.37 53.16
CA ARG A 64 85.22 -22.89 53.12
C ARG A 64 83.84 -22.22 53.10
N GLY A 65 83.56 -21.46 54.17
CA GLY A 65 82.78 -20.21 54.18
C GLY A 65 81.36 -20.19 53.60
N LYS A 66 80.37 -19.92 54.48
CA LYS A 66 78.99 -19.54 54.15
C LYS A 66 78.86 -18.65 52.90
N VAL A 67 78.09 -19.09 51.90
CA VAL A 67 77.59 -18.23 50.81
C VAL A 67 76.12 -18.59 50.51
N ASP A 68 75.28 -17.55 50.51
CA ASP A 68 73.83 -17.57 50.29
C ASP A 68 73.42 -18.22 48.95
N LEU A 69 72.44 -19.12 49.00
CA LEU A 69 71.95 -19.93 47.87
C LEU A 69 71.03 -19.18 46.89
N ALA A 70 70.90 -17.85 46.98
CA ALA A 70 69.97 -17.08 46.15
C ALA A 70 70.61 -16.38 44.92
N GLN A 71 71.94 -16.40 44.75
CA GLN A 71 72.60 -15.59 43.69
C GLN A 71 73.58 -16.30 42.74
N ASN A 72 73.72 -17.63 42.76
CA ASN A 72 74.70 -18.31 41.89
C ASN A 72 74.17 -19.58 41.21
N SER A 73 72.88 -19.65 40.86
CA SER A 73 72.33 -20.78 40.08
C SER A 73 73.06 -20.96 38.73
N GLU A 74 73.54 -19.87 38.11
CA GLU A 74 74.30 -19.93 36.85
C GLU A 74 75.74 -20.42 37.03
N ARG A 75 76.38 -20.13 38.17
CA ARG A 75 77.74 -20.61 38.46
C ARG A 75 77.75 -22.06 38.93
N LEU A 76 76.72 -22.47 39.68
CA LEU A 76 76.51 -23.87 40.07
C LEU A 76 76.13 -24.72 38.86
N ALA A 77 75.32 -24.20 37.92
CA ALA A 77 75.04 -24.87 36.65
C ALA A 77 76.29 -24.98 35.76
N GLY A 78 77.17 -23.97 35.76
CA GLY A 78 78.45 -24.01 35.04
C GLY A 78 79.47 -25.00 35.64
N GLU A 79 79.56 -25.09 36.97
CA GLU A 79 80.45 -26.04 37.67
C GLU A 79 79.91 -27.48 37.63
N LEU A 80 78.58 -27.68 37.68
CA LEU A 80 77.95 -28.99 37.49
C LEU A 80 78.03 -29.45 36.03
N ALA A 81 77.85 -28.54 35.06
CA ALA A 81 78.06 -28.86 33.65
C ALA A 81 79.51 -29.30 33.38
N ALA A 82 80.51 -28.63 33.98
CA ALA A 82 81.92 -29.03 33.84
C ALA A 82 82.23 -30.42 34.46
N TYR A 83 81.51 -30.83 35.50
CA TYR A 83 81.68 -32.15 36.12
C TYR A 83 81.00 -33.29 35.33
N TYR A 84 79.99 -32.97 34.50
CA TYR A 84 79.26 -33.93 33.66
C TYR A 84 79.72 -33.97 32.19
N THR A 85 80.51 -32.99 31.71
CA THR A 85 80.99 -32.96 30.31
C THR A 85 82.35 -33.59 30.08
N ASP A 86 83.10 -33.93 31.13
CA ASP A 86 84.34 -34.68 30.98
C ASP A 86 84.03 -36.17 31.19
N SER A 87 83.90 -36.90 30.07
CA SER A 87 83.59 -38.34 30.02
C SER A 87 84.63 -39.24 30.71
N ASN A 88 85.67 -38.65 31.30
CA ASN A 88 86.75 -39.34 32.00
C ASN A 88 86.61 -39.35 33.53
N ASN A 89 85.59 -38.71 34.13
CA ASN A 89 85.56 -38.53 35.59
C ASN A 89 84.30 -39.00 36.32
N ILE A 90 83.41 -39.71 35.64
CA ILE A 90 82.45 -40.56 36.34
C ILE A 90 83.11 -41.93 36.48
N LEU A 91 83.46 -42.30 37.71
CA LEU A 91 83.88 -43.65 38.09
C LEU A 91 82.72 -44.62 37.79
N TYR A 92 82.57 -45.00 36.53
CA TYR A 92 81.67 -46.07 36.11
C TYR A 92 82.46 -47.38 36.17
N ASP A 93 82.40 -48.06 37.32
CA ASP A 93 82.80 -49.46 37.37
C ASP A 93 81.69 -50.32 36.74
N ASN A 94 81.88 -50.61 35.46
CA ASN A 94 81.02 -51.48 34.65
C ASN A 94 81.68 -52.86 34.43
N THR A 95 82.70 -53.22 35.20
CA THR A 95 83.39 -54.50 34.97
C THR A 95 82.48 -55.72 35.15
N LEU A 96 81.33 -55.58 35.82
CA LEU A 96 80.35 -56.65 36.04
C LEU A 96 79.10 -56.60 35.16
N SER A 97 78.76 -55.47 34.53
CA SER A 97 77.48 -55.34 33.79
C SER A 97 77.62 -55.49 32.26
N GLY A 98 78.85 -55.37 31.73
CA GLY A 98 79.15 -55.58 30.31
C GLY A 98 78.61 -54.52 29.35
N LEU A 99 77.98 -53.46 29.88
CA LEU A 99 77.51 -52.33 29.09
C LEU A 99 78.70 -51.40 28.77
N THR A 100 78.64 -50.69 27.66
CA THR A 100 79.65 -49.68 27.31
C THR A 100 79.21 -48.30 27.78
N ALA A 101 80.12 -47.32 27.82
CA ALA A 101 79.75 -45.93 28.10
C ALA A 101 78.72 -45.38 27.09
N ASP A 102 78.77 -45.88 25.85
CA ASP A 102 77.82 -45.53 24.78
C ASP A 102 76.42 -46.09 25.06
N ASP A 103 76.31 -47.30 25.64
CA ASP A 103 75.02 -47.90 26.01
C ASP A 103 74.34 -47.12 27.15
N VAL A 104 75.11 -46.69 28.14
CA VAL A 104 74.60 -45.86 29.25
C VAL A 104 74.20 -44.48 28.74
N LYS A 105 74.99 -43.90 27.83
CA LYS A 105 74.67 -42.62 27.21
C LYS A 105 73.42 -42.70 26.34
N ALA A 106 73.25 -43.77 25.55
CA ALA A 106 72.05 -44.00 24.75
C ALA A 106 70.79 -44.11 25.63
N ALA A 107 70.88 -44.83 26.75
CA ALA A 107 69.77 -44.92 27.71
C ALA A 107 69.45 -43.58 28.39
N LEU A 108 70.48 -42.78 28.71
CA LEU A 108 70.30 -41.46 29.29
C LEU A 108 69.72 -40.45 28.29
N ASP A 109 70.15 -40.52 27.02
CA ASP A 109 69.64 -39.70 25.93
C ASP A 109 68.19 -40.09 25.59
N GLU A 110 67.84 -41.39 25.63
CA GLU A 110 66.46 -41.88 25.49
C GLU A 110 65.57 -41.43 26.66
N LEU A 111 66.06 -41.52 27.90
CA LEU A 111 65.35 -41.03 29.08
C LEU A 111 65.15 -39.51 29.03
N THR A 112 66.18 -38.77 28.61
CA THR A 112 66.14 -37.31 28.46
C THR A 112 65.14 -36.91 27.38
N TYR A 113 65.12 -37.62 26.25
CA TYR A 113 64.11 -37.46 25.21
C TYR A 113 62.71 -37.74 25.74
N MET A 114 62.51 -38.85 26.46
CA MET A 114 61.22 -39.20 27.06
C MET A 114 60.72 -38.16 28.06
N VAL A 115 61.58 -37.64 28.93
CA VAL A 115 61.24 -36.62 29.94
C VAL A 115 60.91 -35.28 29.28
N ASN A 116 61.68 -34.86 28.28
CA ASN A 116 61.45 -33.62 27.54
C ASN A 116 60.21 -33.69 26.63
N ASN A 117 59.77 -34.89 26.27
CA ASN A 117 58.60 -35.13 25.42
C ASN A 117 57.36 -35.65 26.18
N ILE A 118 57.33 -35.58 27.53
CA ILE A 118 56.11 -35.87 28.29
C ILE A 118 55.00 -34.92 27.79
N PRO A 119 53.89 -35.44 27.23
CA PRO A 119 52.80 -34.60 26.77
C PRO A 119 52.25 -33.78 27.94
N GLN A 120 52.25 -32.46 27.80
CA GLN A 120 51.62 -31.58 28.79
C GLN A 120 50.16 -32.02 29.00
N PRO A 121 49.68 -32.09 30.25
CA PRO A 121 48.33 -32.52 30.53
C PRO A 121 47.35 -31.59 29.78
N PRO A 122 46.38 -32.15 29.04
CA PRO A 122 45.38 -31.33 28.37
C PRO A 122 44.63 -30.48 29.39
N LEU A 123 44.43 -29.19 29.07
CA LEU A 123 43.85 -28.20 29.97
C LEU A 123 42.32 -28.06 29.84
N SER A 124 41.74 -28.63 28.78
CA SER A 124 40.30 -28.63 28.52
C SER A 124 39.87 -29.89 27.75
N ALA A 125 38.63 -30.32 28.01
CA ALA A 125 37.95 -31.30 27.18
C ALA A 125 37.44 -30.66 25.89
N GLY A 126 37.30 -31.46 24.83
CA GLY A 126 36.90 -30.98 23.51
C GLY A 126 37.79 -31.51 22.39
N VAL A 127 37.48 -31.12 21.16
CA VAL A 127 38.24 -31.52 19.97
C VAL A 127 39.61 -30.82 19.96
N VAL A 128 40.67 -31.57 19.66
CA VAL A 128 42.06 -31.09 19.55
C VAL A 128 42.48 -31.01 18.09
N ILE A 129 42.31 -32.12 17.37
CA ILE A 129 42.49 -32.20 15.92
C ILE A 129 41.12 -32.43 15.32
N GLN A 130 40.66 -31.44 14.55
CA GLN A 130 39.35 -31.47 13.93
C GLN A 130 39.28 -32.56 12.86
N PRO A 131 38.16 -33.32 12.77
CA PRO A 131 37.99 -34.27 11.69
C PRO A 131 37.76 -33.57 10.35
N THR A 132 38.07 -34.26 9.26
CA THR A 132 37.57 -33.87 7.94
C THR A 132 36.06 -33.98 7.90
N PHE A 133 35.39 -33.13 7.13
CA PHE A 133 33.94 -33.11 7.01
C PHE A 133 33.53 -32.99 5.54
N THR A 134 32.63 -33.88 5.11
CA THR A 134 32.03 -33.86 3.78
C THR A 134 30.52 -34.02 3.90
N ASN A 135 29.75 -33.09 3.32
CA ASN A 135 28.32 -33.27 3.08
C ASN A 135 28.12 -34.02 1.76
N ASN A 136 27.46 -35.18 1.79
CA ASN A 136 27.33 -36.06 0.62
C ASN A 136 26.17 -35.66 -0.32
N GLY A 137 25.41 -34.60 0.00
CA GLY A 137 24.34 -34.08 -0.86
C GLY A 137 23.07 -34.95 -0.93
N ASN A 138 23.01 -36.03 -0.15
CA ASN A 138 21.89 -36.96 -0.04
C ASN A 138 21.34 -37.01 1.41
N GLY A 139 21.60 -35.96 2.19
CA GLY A 139 21.25 -35.87 3.60
C GLY A 139 22.15 -36.65 4.55
N THR A 140 23.19 -37.33 4.07
CA THR A 140 24.22 -37.98 4.92
C THR A 140 25.49 -37.13 4.98
N ILE A 141 26.26 -37.29 6.06
CA ILE A 141 27.54 -36.61 6.28
C ILE A 141 28.64 -37.63 6.56
N THR A 142 29.84 -37.37 6.04
CA THR A 142 31.03 -38.18 6.27
C THR A 142 32.01 -37.39 7.13
N VAL A 143 32.40 -37.95 8.28
CA VAL A 143 33.32 -37.33 9.23
C VAL A 143 34.57 -38.20 9.34
N GLY A 144 35.76 -37.60 9.24
CA GLY A 144 37.04 -38.30 9.39
C GLY A 144 37.43 -38.57 10.84
N ASN A 145 38.66 -39.04 11.03
CA ASN A 145 39.21 -39.26 12.37
C ASN A 145 39.42 -37.94 13.10
N ALA A 146 39.16 -37.90 14.40
CA ALA A 146 39.48 -36.77 15.26
C ALA A 146 40.38 -37.17 16.41
N VAL A 147 41.12 -36.21 16.95
CA VAL A 147 41.76 -36.34 18.26
C VAL A 147 41.02 -35.45 19.23
N VAL A 148 40.62 -36.01 20.36
CA VAL A 148 39.81 -35.33 21.38
C VAL A 148 40.41 -35.48 22.76
N ASN A 149 40.10 -34.53 23.63
CA ASN A 149 40.35 -34.63 25.06
C ASN A 149 39.00 -34.85 25.77
N LEU A 150 38.93 -35.83 26.66
CA LEU A 150 37.72 -36.14 27.43
C LEU A 150 38.07 -36.35 28.90
N PHE A 151 37.12 -36.03 29.78
CA PHE A 151 37.13 -36.58 31.13
C PHE A 151 36.60 -38.00 31.10
N ILE A 152 37.01 -38.79 32.09
CA ILE A 152 36.52 -40.17 32.29
C ILE A 152 35.33 -40.24 33.27
N ALA A 153 35.09 -39.15 34.01
CA ALA A 153 33.94 -38.95 34.90
C ALA A 153 33.16 -37.71 34.48
N THR A 154 31.85 -37.69 34.72
CA THR A 154 30.92 -36.65 34.24
C THR A 154 31.02 -35.33 34.99
N ASP A 155 31.71 -35.28 36.12
CA ASP A 155 31.72 -34.18 37.09
C ASP A 155 33.01 -33.34 37.06
N PHE A 156 33.85 -33.54 36.04
CA PHE A 156 35.12 -32.82 35.84
C PHE A 156 36.21 -33.09 36.91
N ASN A 157 36.00 -34.05 37.82
CA ASN A 157 36.92 -34.30 38.93
C ASN A 157 38.12 -35.19 38.58
N ASP A 158 38.13 -35.79 37.38
CA ASP A 158 39.18 -36.70 36.93
C ASP A 158 40.19 -36.05 35.96
N LYS A 159 41.28 -36.77 35.68
CA LYS A 159 42.26 -36.33 34.68
C LYS A 159 41.68 -36.39 33.28
N ILE A 160 41.89 -35.31 32.53
CA ILE A 160 41.58 -35.26 31.10
C ILE A 160 42.54 -36.19 30.36
N GLN A 161 42.00 -37.05 29.51
CA GLN A 161 42.74 -38.00 28.69
C GLN A 161 42.50 -37.73 27.22
N ARG A 162 43.51 -38.01 26.39
CA ARG A 162 43.45 -37.81 24.94
C ARG A 162 43.12 -39.11 24.23
N PHE A 163 42.18 -39.05 23.29
CA PHE A 163 41.73 -40.19 22.50
C PHE A 163 41.71 -39.87 21.02
N THR A 164 41.93 -40.89 20.21
CA THR A 164 41.68 -40.84 18.77
C THR A 164 40.35 -41.53 18.49
N VAL A 165 39.47 -40.85 17.76
CA VAL A 165 38.14 -41.37 17.41
C VAL A 165 38.12 -41.62 15.91
N THR A 166 37.70 -42.82 15.52
CA THR A 166 37.61 -43.22 14.12
C THR A 166 36.38 -42.60 13.47
N GLY A 167 36.55 -42.06 12.26
CA GLY A 167 35.51 -41.47 11.44
C GLY A 167 34.45 -42.46 10.92
N GLY A 168 33.40 -41.92 10.31
CA GLY A 168 32.30 -42.69 9.73
C GLY A 168 31.31 -41.84 8.94
N THR A 169 30.31 -42.50 8.33
CA THR A 169 29.17 -41.83 7.68
C THR A 169 27.97 -41.86 8.60
N PHE A 170 27.36 -40.70 8.82
CA PHE A 170 26.23 -40.51 9.73
C PHE A 170 25.06 -39.87 8.99
N THR A 171 23.86 -40.09 9.52
CA THR A 171 22.62 -39.55 8.97
C THR A 171 21.95 -38.68 10.04
N PRO A 172 22.07 -37.34 9.95
CA PRO A 172 21.31 -36.44 10.81
C PRO A 172 19.79 -36.66 10.68
N ILE A 173 19.06 -36.36 11.74
CA ILE A 173 17.60 -36.53 11.83
C ILE A 173 16.92 -35.53 10.89
N ASN A 174 15.96 -35.99 10.08
CA ASN A 174 15.22 -35.13 9.16
C ASN A 174 14.27 -34.17 9.90
N ASN A 175 14.19 -32.92 9.44
CA ASN A 175 13.37 -31.84 10.01
C ASN A 175 13.57 -31.64 11.52
N ALA A 176 14.79 -31.85 12.01
CA ALA A 176 15.14 -31.66 13.41
C ALA A 176 16.62 -31.30 13.60
N ASN A 177 16.93 -30.72 14.77
CA ASN A 177 18.31 -30.57 15.22
C ASN A 177 18.91 -31.93 15.55
N SER A 178 20.16 -32.12 15.15
CA SER A 178 20.99 -33.27 15.49
C SER A 178 22.37 -32.79 15.92
N TYR A 179 23.00 -33.47 16.86
CA TYR A 179 24.34 -33.14 17.33
C TYR A 179 25.24 -34.34 17.15
N LEU A 180 26.33 -34.17 16.41
CA LEU A 180 27.41 -35.14 16.39
C LEU A 180 28.31 -34.86 17.58
N VAL A 181 28.38 -35.83 18.48
CA VAL A 181 29.17 -35.78 19.69
C VAL A 181 30.22 -36.88 19.68
N VAL A 182 31.27 -36.70 20.48
CA VAL A 182 32.10 -37.82 20.90
C VAL A 182 31.71 -38.21 22.31
N ASN A 183 31.31 -39.46 22.48
CA ASN A 183 30.96 -40.07 23.76
C ASN A 183 32.11 -40.98 24.22
N TYR A 184 32.60 -40.79 25.45
CA TYR A 184 33.69 -41.57 26.05
C TYR A 184 33.47 -43.10 25.99
N ASN A 185 32.20 -43.53 26.08
CA ASN A 185 31.78 -44.92 25.89
C ASN A 185 32.70 -45.95 26.59
N ASN A 186 32.76 -45.86 27.93
CA ASN A 186 33.49 -46.78 28.80
C ASN A 186 34.96 -47.02 28.39
N GLY A 187 35.68 -45.97 27.98
CA GLY A 187 37.10 -46.04 27.62
C GLY A 187 37.39 -46.21 26.14
N ASN A 188 36.36 -46.37 25.30
CA ASN A 188 36.49 -46.46 23.84
C ASN A 188 35.61 -45.39 23.18
N PRO A 189 36.10 -44.14 23.04
CA PRO A 189 35.25 -43.06 22.58
C PRO A 189 34.74 -43.25 21.16
N ILE A 190 33.47 -42.97 20.94
CA ILE A 190 32.77 -43.13 19.67
C ILE A 190 32.11 -41.84 19.23
N TYR A 191 31.92 -41.68 17.91
CA TYR A 191 30.98 -40.70 17.37
C TYR A 191 29.54 -41.19 17.55
N GLU A 192 28.68 -40.29 17.98
CA GLU A 192 27.25 -40.56 18.19
C GLU A 192 26.42 -39.36 17.69
N ILE A 193 25.29 -39.63 17.03
CA ILE A 193 24.29 -38.60 16.71
C ILE A 193 23.23 -38.62 17.80
N ILE A 194 23.06 -37.49 18.49
CA ILE A 194 22.04 -37.30 19.51
C ILE A 194 21.04 -36.20 19.09
N ALA A 195 19.82 -36.25 19.63
CA ALA A 195 18.75 -35.31 19.29
C ALA A 195 18.69 -34.07 20.20
N SER A 196 19.39 -34.07 21.34
CA SER A 196 19.28 -33.02 22.36
C SER A 196 20.65 -32.56 22.87
N ALA A 197 20.90 -31.26 22.84
CA ALA A 197 22.12 -30.66 23.39
C ALA A 197 22.24 -30.85 24.91
N THR A 198 21.15 -31.12 25.62
CA THR A 198 21.16 -31.30 27.09
C THR A 198 21.94 -32.54 27.56
N LEU A 199 22.19 -33.50 26.65
CA LEU A 199 23.01 -34.68 26.94
C LEU A 199 24.51 -34.38 26.84
N ILE A 200 24.89 -33.22 26.31
CA ILE A 200 26.27 -32.78 26.17
C ILE A 200 26.68 -32.18 27.51
N ASN A 201 27.53 -32.89 28.24
CA ASN A 201 28.03 -32.46 29.54
C ASN A 201 29.40 -31.78 29.48
N GLU A 202 29.97 -31.63 28.28
CA GLU A 202 31.31 -31.08 28.01
C GLU A 202 32.45 -31.79 28.78
N SER A 203 32.18 -33.00 29.27
CA SER A 203 33.06 -33.77 30.12
C SER A 203 33.38 -35.13 29.49
N THR A 204 32.49 -36.11 29.65
CA THR A 204 32.56 -37.41 28.98
C THR A 204 31.91 -37.39 27.59
N ILE A 205 31.05 -36.40 27.32
CA ILE A 205 30.35 -36.20 26.05
C ILE A 205 30.62 -34.77 25.58
N ILE A 206 31.34 -34.62 24.48
CA ILE A 206 31.70 -33.32 23.90
C ILE A 206 31.04 -33.12 22.52
N PRO A 207 30.69 -31.87 22.15
CA PRO A 207 30.15 -31.57 20.83
C PRO A 207 31.25 -31.52 19.76
N VAL A 208 30.90 -31.87 18.52
CA VAL A 208 31.75 -31.70 17.34
C VAL A 208 31.03 -30.85 16.28
N TYR A 209 29.83 -31.26 15.89
CA TYR A 209 28.99 -30.51 14.94
C TYR A 209 27.54 -30.48 15.40
N THR A 210 26.85 -29.37 15.12
CA THR A 210 25.39 -29.31 15.12
C THR A 210 24.90 -29.37 13.68
N PHE A 211 23.82 -30.09 13.45
CA PHE A 211 23.18 -30.27 12.15
C PHE A 211 21.70 -29.93 12.21
N TYR A 212 21.18 -29.35 11.13
CA TYR A 212 19.76 -29.32 10.83
C TYR A 212 19.57 -29.84 9.39
N ARG A 213 18.84 -30.94 9.25
CA ARG A 213 18.61 -31.59 7.95
C ARG A 213 17.20 -31.30 7.46
N ILE A 214 17.08 -30.91 6.20
CA ILE A 214 15.82 -30.79 5.46
C ILE A 214 15.96 -31.65 4.20
N ASP A 215 15.31 -32.81 4.20
CA ASP A 215 15.37 -33.83 3.16
C ASP A 215 16.81 -34.17 2.78
N ASN A 216 17.33 -33.68 1.65
CA ASN A 216 18.71 -33.96 1.22
C ASN A 216 19.72 -32.86 1.61
N THR A 217 19.23 -31.71 2.07
CA THR A 217 20.05 -30.58 2.50
C THR A 217 20.44 -30.71 3.97
N VAL A 218 21.72 -30.51 4.28
CA VAL A 218 22.24 -30.49 5.66
C VAL A 218 22.90 -29.15 5.92
N LEU A 219 22.33 -28.39 6.86
CA LEU A 219 22.94 -27.19 7.44
C LEU A 219 23.77 -27.62 8.65
N TYR A 220 24.93 -26.99 8.88
CA TYR A 220 25.83 -27.39 9.96
C TYR A 220 26.56 -26.23 10.62
N LEU A 221 26.89 -26.42 11.90
CA LEU A 221 27.75 -25.57 12.70
C LEU A 221 28.89 -26.40 13.30
N ASN A 222 30.11 -25.90 13.20
CA ASN A 222 31.30 -26.51 13.78
C ASN A 222 31.55 -25.95 15.19
N TRP A 223 31.74 -26.83 16.18
CA TRP A 223 32.03 -26.42 17.56
C TRP A 223 33.52 -26.10 17.81
N ASP A 224 34.33 -26.09 16.74
CA ASP A 224 35.75 -25.75 16.78
C ASP A 224 36.56 -26.67 17.73
N ARG A 225 37.84 -26.36 17.94
CA ARG A 225 38.79 -27.11 18.76
C ARG A 225 38.78 -26.63 20.21
N LEU A 226 37.71 -26.94 20.96
CA LEU A 226 37.60 -26.55 22.37
C LEU A 226 38.61 -27.27 23.29
N GLY A 227 39.22 -28.36 22.83
CA GLY A 227 40.29 -29.06 23.54
C GLY A 227 41.64 -28.32 23.53
N ILE A 228 41.73 -27.15 22.86
CA ILE A 228 42.94 -26.31 22.81
C ILE A 228 42.56 -24.86 23.14
N GLY A 229 43.11 -24.35 24.25
CA GLY A 229 43.05 -22.92 24.58
C GLY A 229 41.66 -22.38 24.90
N LEU A 230 40.76 -23.21 25.45
CA LEU A 230 39.39 -22.81 25.80
C LEU A 230 39.35 -21.51 26.62
N SER A 231 40.17 -21.41 27.66
CA SER A 231 40.23 -20.21 28.51
C SER A 231 40.59 -18.95 27.72
N ASN A 232 41.53 -19.03 26.77
CA ASN A 232 41.89 -17.89 25.92
C ASN A 232 40.77 -17.54 24.92
N LYS A 233 40.10 -18.55 24.34
CA LYS A 233 38.95 -18.33 23.45
C LYS A 233 37.78 -17.69 24.19
N MET A 234 37.49 -18.13 25.42
CA MET A 234 36.48 -17.50 26.27
C MET A 234 36.87 -16.08 26.65
N HIS A 235 38.13 -15.85 27.03
CA HIS A 235 38.63 -14.51 27.32
C HIS A 235 38.49 -13.58 26.12
N GLN A 236 38.89 -14.03 24.93
CA GLN A 236 38.73 -13.31 23.67
C GLN A 236 37.26 -12.97 23.42
N ARG A 237 36.35 -13.94 23.57
CA ARG A 237 34.90 -13.72 23.46
C ARG A 237 34.43 -12.62 24.43
N PHE A 238 34.83 -12.64 25.70
CA PHE A 238 34.42 -11.61 26.66
C PHE A 238 34.95 -10.22 26.29
N VAL A 239 36.20 -10.12 25.85
CA VAL A 239 36.80 -8.85 25.42
C VAL A 239 36.06 -8.24 24.22
N PHE A 240 35.69 -9.04 23.22
CA PHE A 240 35.04 -8.54 22.00
C PHE A 240 33.52 -8.35 22.13
N THR A 241 32.85 -9.10 23.01
CA THR A 241 31.37 -9.03 23.11
C THR A 241 30.88 -8.15 24.25
N ARG A 242 31.64 -8.02 25.34
CA ARG A 242 31.19 -7.32 26.55
C ARG A 242 32.13 -6.22 27.01
N ARG A 243 33.42 -6.25 26.64
CA ARG A 243 34.50 -5.29 26.96
C ARG A 243 34.61 -4.88 28.45
N PHE A 244 33.65 -4.16 29.00
CA PHE A 244 33.50 -3.77 30.41
C PHE A 244 32.17 -4.28 30.97
N GLU A 245 32.21 -5.07 32.05
CA GLU A 245 31.00 -5.57 32.72
C GLU A 245 31.03 -5.19 34.20
N ARG A 246 29.95 -4.60 34.71
CA ARG A 246 29.84 -4.23 36.13
C ARG A 246 29.55 -5.46 37.00
N GLU A 247 30.33 -5.65 38.05
CA GLU A 247 30.03 -6.62 39.12
C GLU A 247 29.16 -5.98 40.22
N SER A 248 29.51 -4.77 40.67
CA SER A 248 28.80 -4.08 41.76
C SER A 248 29.12 -2.57 41.82
N GLY A 249 28.35 -1.81 42.60
CA GLY A 249 28.66 -0.40 42.94
C GLY A 249 28.35 0.61 41.83
N LEU A 250 29.12 1.69 41.70
CA LEU A 250 28.96 2.72 40.64
C LEU A 250 27.57 3.39 40.60
N ALA A 251 26.95 3.58 41.77
CA ALA A 251 25.66 4.27 41.85
C ALA A 251 25.84 5.77 41.52
N ILE A 252 24.96 6.31 40.68
CA ILE A 252 24.94 7.72 40.28
C ILE A 252 24.00 8.54 41.17
N SER A 253 24.44 9.73 41.56
CA SER A 253 23.64 10.68 42.33
C SER A 253 24.11 12.12 42.08
N GLU A 254 23.36 13.10 42.60
CA GLU A 254 23.76 14.50 42.59
C GLU A 254 23.95 15.06 44.01
N SER A 255 24.86 16.01 44.14
CA SER A 255 25.01 16.90 45.29
C SER A 255 24.51 18.30 44.93
N PRO A 256 24.20 19.18 45.91
CA PRO A 256 23.83 20.57 45.64
C PRO A 256 24.81 21.23 44.67
N THR A 257 24.30 22.19 43.87
CA THR A 257 25.06 22.86 42.80
C THR A 257 25.41 21.99 41.59
N ARG A 258 24.57 21.00 41.24
CA ARG A 258 24.70 20.16 40.03
C ARG A 258 26.00 19.36 39.95
N VAL A 259 26.51 18.93 41.10
CA VAL A 259 27.72 18.10 41.19
C VAL A 259 27.33 16.65 40.99
N VAL A 260 28.01 15.94 40.10
CA VAL A 260 27.79 14.52 39.83
C VAL A 260 28.63 13.68 40.79
N ASN A 261 28.00 12.74 41.50
CA ASN A 261 28.71 11.76 42.31
C ASN A 261 28.48 10.35 41.77
N ILE A 262 29.56 9.57 41.70
CA ILE A 262 29.53 8.14 41.36
C ILE A 262 30.15 7.38 42.53
N GLY A 263 29.41 6.44 43.11
CA GLY A 263 29.89 5.60 44.21
C GLY A 263 31.01 4.66 43.77
N ALA A 264 31.76 4.11 44.74
CA ALA A 264 32.77 3.09 44.45
C ALA A 264 32.12 1.83 43.86
N GLY A 265 32.87 1.04 43.09
CA GLY A 265 32.36 -0.18 42.49
C GLY A 265 33.41 -1.03 41.81
N VAL A 266 32.97 -2.14 41.21
CA VAL A 266 33.85 -3.14 40.60
C VAL A 266 33.41 -3.42 39.18
N VAL A 267 34.37 -3.39 38.26
CA VAL A 267 34.19 -3.65 36.83
C VAL A 267 35.19 -4.69 36.37
N TRP A 268 34.75 -5.58 35.50
CA TRP A 268 35.60 -6.54 34.80
C TRP A 268 35.92 -6.04 33.41
N TYR A 269 37.17 -6.20 32.99
CA TYR A 269 37.56 -6.14 31.58
C TYR A 269 38.37 -7.37 31.21
N GLY A 270 37.80 -8.19 30.34
CA GLY A 270 38.34 -9.53 30.08
C GLY A 270 38.40 -10.36 31.36
N ALA A 271 39.58 -10.88 31.69
CA ALA A 271 39.82 -11.68 32.90
C ALA A 271 40.31 -10.84 34.10
N ILE A 272 40.37 -9.52 33.97
CA ILE A 272 40.88 -8.62 35.01
C ILE A 272 39.70 -7.99 35.75
N ARG A 273 39.72 -8.11 37.08
CA ARG A 273 38.80 -7.46 38.00
C ARG A 273 39.42 -6.16 38.50
N ASN A 274 38.77 -5.02 38.25
CA ASN A 274 39.24 -3.72 38.71
C ASN A 274 38.26 -3.10 39.71
N SER A 275 38.80 -2.52 40.79
CA SER A 275 38.01 -1.82 41.82
C SER A 275 38.20 -0.32 41.64
N LEU A 276 37.10 0.39 41.40
CA LEU A 276 37.07 1.82 41.15
C LEU A 276 36.61 2.57 42.41
N ASP A 277 37.36 3.61 42.76
CA ASP A 277 36.99 4.52 43.84
C ASP A 277 35.79 5.39 43.47
N ALA A 278 35.11 5.88 44.51
CA ALA A 278 34.09 6.91 44.36
C ALA A 278 34.70 8.22 43.82
N VAL A 279 33.93 8.90 42.96
CA VAL A 279 34.33 10.14 42.30
C VAL A 279 33.24 11.20 42.39
N ALA A 280 33.64 12.46 42.52
CA ALA A 280 32.74 13.63 42.52
C ALA A 280 33.25 14.71 41.57
N SER A 281 32.37 15.27 40.72
CA SER A 281 32.79 16.17 39.62
C SER A 281 33.48 17.46 40.09
N ASN A 282 33.26 17.90 41.33
CA ASN A 282 33.86 19.11 41.89
C ASN A 282 35.19 18.89 42.64
N VAL A 283 35.60 17.63 42.82
CA VAL A 283 36.83 17.25 43.52
C VAL A 283 37.80 16.56 42.56
N ASP A 284 37.27 15.65 41.74
CA ASP A 284 38.01 14.82 40.80
C ASP A 284 37.85 15.33 39.36
N SER A 285 38.65 14.82 38.41
CA SER A 285 38.60 15.32 37.02
C SER A 285 37.30 14.90 36.32
N CYS A 286 36.62 15.89 35.74
CA CYS A 286 35.37 15.71 35.02
C CYS A 286 35.42 16.50 33.71
N HIS A 287 35.43 15.81 32.58
CA HIS A 287 35.44 16.45 31.27
C HIS A 287 34.06 16.41 30.63
N LEU A 288 33.62 17.55 30.11
CA LEU A 288 32.42 17.67 29.29
C LEU A 288 32.81 17.63 27.82
N HIS A 289 32.35 16.61 27.09
CA HIS A 289 32.56 16.42 25.66
C HIS A 289 31.40 17.00 24.85
N TYR A 290 31.74 17.74 23.78
CA TYR A 290 30.79 18.40 22.87
C TYR A 290 31.47 18.71 21.51
N HIS A 291 30.68 19.10 20.51
CA HIS A 291 31.23 19.48 19.20
C HIS A 291 31.53 20.98 19.09
N VAL A 292 32.59 21.29 18.34
CA VAL A 292 32.84 22.60 17.74
C VAL A 292 33.14 22.38 16.28
N GLU A 293 32.35 22.99 15.39
CA GLU A 293 32.45 22.80 13.93
C GLU A 293 32.39 21.32 13.50
N GLY A 294 31.60 20.50 14.20
CA GLY A 294 31.42 19.08 13.88
C GLY A 294 32.55 18.16 14.34
N VAL A 295 33.51 18.67 15.14
CA VAL A 295 34.59 17.87 15.73
C VAL A 295 34.47 17.86 17.25
N TYR A 296 34.66 16.70 17.87
CA TYR A 296 34.68 16.57 19.33
C TYR A 296 35.81 17.38 19.95
N THR A 297 35.47 18.11 21.00
CA THR A 297 36.38 18.73 21.96
C THR A 297 35.88 18.49 23.38
N PHE A 298 36.69 18.82 24.38
CA PHE A 298 36.32 18.69 25.78
C PHE A 298 36.71 19.92 26.59
N ALA A 299 36.01 20.13 27.71
CA ALA A 299 36.36 21.14 28.70
C ALA A 299 36.22 20.57 30.12
N ASP A 300 37.14 20.96 31.01
CA ASP A 300 37.03 20.65 32.44
C ASP A 300 35.81 21.33 33.05
N ARG A 301 34.98 20.57 33.76
CA ARG A 301 33.76 21.07 34.40
C ARG A 301 33.58 20.45 35.77
N THR A 302 33.18 21.28 36.73
CA THR A 302 32.85 20.80 38.08
C THR A 302 31.37 20.46 38.25
N GLN A 303 30.54 20.78 37.25
CA GLN A 303 29.09 20.66 37.27
C GLN A 303 28.58 20.18 35.91
N TYR A 304 27.48 19.41 35.91
CA TYR A 304 26.82 19.03 34.66
C TYR A 304 26.12 20.23 34.01
N ASN A 305 25.95 20.17 32.68
CA ASN A 305 25.43 21.28 31.89
C ASN A 305 23.90 21.40 32.03
N ASN A 306 23.40 22.62 32.16
CA ASN A 306 21.97 22.93 32.25
C ASN A 306 21.53 24.11 31.36
N THR A 307 22.40 24.62 30.49
CA THR A 307 22.09 25.76 29.62
C THR A 307 22.08 25.42 28.14
N GLN A 308 22.77 24.35 27.74
CA GLN A 308 22.98 23.99 26.33
C GLN A 308 22.77 22.50 26.06
N TYR A 309 22.53 22.14 24.80
CA TYR A 309 22.69 20.79 24.26
C TYR A 309 23.70 20.85 23.10
N ASP A 310 24.17 19.70 22.62
CA ASP A 310 25.13 19.62 21.51
C ASP A 310 24.41 19.12 20.26
N ASP A 311 24.25 19.92 19.21
CA ASP A 311 23.49 19.50 18.02
C ASP A 311 24.30 18.55 17.08
N GLY A 312 25.50 18.15 17.50
CA GLY A 312 26.43 17.35 16.69
C GLY A 312 27.35 18.21 15.83
N THR A 313 27.13 19.53 15.79
CA THR A 313 28.04 20.49 15.15
C THR A 313 28.61 21.46 16.18
N ASN A 314 27.77 22.06 17.02
CA ASN A 314 28.12 23.04 18.04
C ASN A 314 27.23 22.92 19.30
N LEU A 315 27.64 23.58 20.38
CA LEU A 315 26.75 23.81 21.52
C LEU A 315 25.67 24.84 21.17
N VAL A 316 24.42 24.45 21.39
CA VAL A 316 23.23 25.29 21.17
C VAL A 316 22.55 25.59 22.50
N GLU A 317 22.14 26.83 22.71
CA GLU A 317 21.42 27.24 23.91
C GLU A 317 20.02 26.59 23.97
N LEU A 318 19.64 26.10 25.15
CA LEU A 318 18.31 25.55 25.39
C LEU A 318 17.25 26.64 25.26
N ASN A 319 16.05 26.27 24.81
CA ASN A 319 14.88 27.13 24.90
C ASN A 319 14.33 27.17 26.33
N PRO A 320 13.59 28.24 26.71
CA PRO A 320 12.86 28.27 27.98
C PRO A 320 11.98 27.02 28.14
N ASN A 321 11.90 26.49 29.36
CA ASN A 321 11.16 25.29 29.72
C ASN A 321 11.59 23.97 29.05
N HIS A 322 12.72 23.93 28.34
CA HIS A 322 13.23 22.69 27.72
C HIS A 322 14.23 21.96 28.63
N TYR A 323 14.37 20.66 28.40
CA TYR A 323 15.26 19.73 29.09
C TYR A 323 16.43 19.31 28.18
N THR A 324 17.58 19.06 28.80
CA THR A 324 18.75 18.43 28.15
C THR A 324 19.18 17.18 28.94
N VAL A 325 19.91 16.29 28.27
CA VAL A 325 20.38 15.02 28.84
C VAL A 325 21.90 15.03 28.93
N ASN A 326 22.44 14.82 30.13
CA ASN A 326 23.86 14.62 30.38
C ASN A 326 24.12 13.12 30.56
N TRP A 327 24.82 12.50 29.62
CA TRP A 327 25.21 11.09 29.72
C TRP A 327 26.52 10.97 30.49
N ILE A 328 26.50 10.17 31.56
CA ILE A 328 27.60 10.09 32.51
C ILE A 328 28.33 8.76 32.34
N TYR A 329 29.64 8.86 32.13
CA TYR A 329 30.54 7.75 31.91
C TYR A 329 31.65 7.76 32.96
N ARG A 330 32.08 6.56 33.37
CA ARG A 330 33.21 6.37 34.29
C ARG A 330 34.36 5.72 33.54
N ASN A 331 35.54 6.33 33.61
CA ASN A 331 36.77 5.73 33.10
C ASN A 331 37.17 4.52 33.97
N VAL A 332 37.56 3.42 33.32
CA VAL A 332 37.96 2.15 33.94
C VAL A 332 39.48 2.03 33.98
N GLU A 333 40.14 3.12 34.40
CA GLU A 333 41.57 3.17 34.70
C GLU A 333 41.77 3.42 36.20
N ASP A 334 43.02 3.42 36.65
CA ASP A 334 43.38 3.63 38.06
C ASP A 334 43.11 5.08 38.54
N GLY A 335 42.83 6.00 37.62
CA GLY A 335 42.52 7.40 37.89
C GLY A 335 41.06 7.69 38.29
N LYS A 336 40.85 8.83 38.94
CA LYS A 336 39.53 9.36 39.31
C LYS A 336 39.00 10.30 38.24
N HIS A 337 38.65 9.75 37.08
CA HIS A 337 38.15 10.50 35.93
C HIS A 337 36.71 10.11 35.58
N MET A 338 35.87 11.11 35.32
CA MET A 338 34.53 10.93 34.76
C MET A 338 34.35 11.76 33.50
N GLU A 339 33.52 11.26 32.59
CA GLU A 339 33.25 11.90 31.31
C GLU A 339 31.76 12.18 31.18
N ILE A 340 31.40 13.39 30.75
CA ILE A 340 30.03 13.79 30.46
C ILE A 340 29.92 14.01 28.96
N VAL A 341 28.97 13.33 28.31
CA VAL A 341 28.63 13.57 26.90
C VAL A 341 27.22 14.14 26.83
N LEU A 342 27.05 15.26 26.12
CA LEU A 342 25.73 15.88 25.99
C LEU A 342 24.86 15.13 24.97
N GLY A 343 23.56 15.09 25.26
CA GLY A 343 22.54 14.65 24.32
C GLY A 343 22.47 15.55 23.08
N ASN A 344 21.99 14.98 21.98
CA ASN A 344 21.98 15.63 20.67
C ASN A 344 20.81 16.61 20.42
N ALA A 345 19.90 16.74 21.39
CA ALA A 345 18.67 17.48 21.25
C ALA A 345 18.22 18.10 22.58
N GLN A 346 17.30 19.06 22.47
CA GLN A 346 16.51 19.57 23.58
C GLN A 346 15.10 18.99 23.54
N TYR A 347 14.47 18.87 24.70
CA TYR A 347 13.14 18.27 24.84
C TYR A 347 12.16 19.24 25.52
N ASN A 348 10.97 19.42 24.96
CA ASN A 348 9.92 20.25 25.56
C ASN A 348 9.13 19.56 26.68
N GLN A 349 9.34 18.25 26.89
CA GLN A 349 8.71 17.44 27.93
C GLN A 349 9.73 16.51 28.58
N LEU A 350 9.61 16.31 29.91
CA LEU A 350 10.48 15.40 30.66
C LEU A 350 10.35 13.94 30.20
N SER A 351 9.15 13.51 29.81
CA SER A 351 8.88 12.16 29.27
C SER A 351 9.69 11.87 28.01
N LEU A 352 9.87 12.85 27.13
CA LEU A 352 10.67 12.71 25.91
C LEU A 352 12.18 12.64 26.23
N ALA A 353 12.64 13.44 27.19
CA ALA A 353 14.03 13.35 27.66
C ALA A 353 14.33 12.00 28.34
N ILE A 354 13.35 11.38 29.02
CA ILE A 354 13.45 10.06 29.66
C ILE A 354 13.55 8.92 28.63
N VAL A 355 13.25 9.12 27.36
CA VAL A 355 13.41 8.06 26.34
C VAL A 355 14.61 8.30 25.42
N ALA A 356 15.34 9.40 25.63
CA ALA A 356 16.56 9.71 24.92
C ALA A 356 17.58 8.58 25.02
N GLN A 357 18.28 8.33 23.91
CA GLN A 357 19.34 7.33 23.81
C GLN A 357 20.72 7.99 23.89
N PRO A 358 21.75 7.28 24.37
CA PRO A 358 23.11 7.74 24.24
C PRO A 358 23.44 7.87 22.75
N ARG A 359 24.24 8.89 22.42
CA ARG A 359 24.65 9.13 21.05
C ARG A 359 25.49 7.97 20.50
N PRO A 360 25.32 7.58 19.22
CA PRO A 360 26.12 6.51 18.61
C PRO A 360 27.57 6.95 18.31
N ASP A 361 27.75 8.24 18.06
CA ASP A 361 29.02 8.84 17.67
C ASP A 361 29.80 9.31 18.90
N LEU A 362 30.16 8.42 19.82
CA LEU A 362 30.90 8.81 21.03
C LEU A 362 32.38 9.17 20.74
N PRO A 363 33.03 10.03 21.57
CA PRO A 363 34.48 10.24 21.52
C PRO A 363 35.26 8.95 21.70
N ASP A 364 36.44 8.85 21.08
CA ASP A 364 37.24 7.61 21.12
C ASP A 364 37.62 7.18 22.54
N ILE A 365 37.95 8.15 23.42
CA ILE A 365 38.25 7.87 24.84
C ILE A 365 37.07 7.24 25.58
N VAL A 366 35.85 7.66 25.27
CA VAL A 366 34.63 7.11 25.87
C VAL A 366 34.38 5.69 25.35
N LYS A 367 34.63 5.42 24.06
CA LYS A 367 34.50 4.08 23.47
C LYS A 367 35.51 3.08 24.01
N SER A 368 36.74 3.51 24.25
CA SER A 368 37.85 2.60 24.57
C SER A 368 38.02 2.32 26.06
N ASN A 369 37.77 3.32 26.92
CA ASN A 369 38.17 3.29 28.33
C ASN A 369 37.00 3.47 29.32
N CYS A 370 35.81 3.84 28.86
CA CYS A 370 34.70 4.16 29.75
C CYS A 370 33.58 3.12 29.75
N VAL A 371 32.84 3.08 30.87
CA VAL A 371 31.54 2.41 31.01
C VAL A 371 30.44 3.44 31.23
N LEU A 372 29.28 3.24 30.60
CA LEU A 372 28.11 4.09 30.81
C LEU A 372 27.52 3.82 32.21
N ILE A 373 27.42 4.87 33.03
CA ILE A 373 26.87 4.75 34.39
C ILE A 373 25.38 5.08 34.41
N GLY A 374 24.96 6.06 33.61
CA GLY A 374 23.59 6.54 33.59
C GLY A 374 23.46 7.89 32.91
N ARG A 375 22.34 8.56 33.20
CA ARG A 375 22.05 9.89 32.70
C ARG A 375 21.48 10.80 33.78
N ILE A 376 21.71 12.10 33.60
CA ILE A 376 21.13 13.17 34.40
C ILE A 376 20.38 14.11 33.45
N ILE A 377 19.08 14.25 33.67
CA ILE A 377 18.20 15.13 32.89
C ILE A 377 17.96 16.40 33.70
N VAL A 378 18.10 17.56 33.07
CA VAL A 378 17.92 18.86 33.73
C VAL A 378 17.18 19.84 32.83
N GLN A 379 16.31 20.65 33.42
CA GLN A 379 15.63 21.75 32.73
C GLN A 379 16.54 22.99 32.63
N LYS A 380 16.37 23.80 31.58
CA LYS A 380 17.15 25.04 31.39
C LYS A 380 17.22 25.85 32.69
N ASN A 381 18.44 26.22 33.09
CA ASN A 381 18.75 27.02 34.28
C ASN A 381 18.35 26.41 35.65
N ALA A 382 17.85 25.18 35.70
CA ALA A 382 17.53 24.53 36.97
C ALA A 382 18.80 24.23 37.78
N THR A 383 18.69 24.24 39.11
CA THR A 383 19.81 24.00 40.03
C THR A 383 19.92 22.56 40.53
N THR A 384 18.97 21.70 40.18
CA THR A 384 18.88 20.27 40.53
C THR A 384 18.42 19.47 39.32
N ALA A 385 18.68 18.17 39.30
CA ALA A 385 18.23 17.28 38.24
C ALA A 385 16.71 17.12 38.26
N ALA A 386 16.10 17.04 37.08
CA ALA A 386 14.71 16.65 36.91
C ALA A 386 14.55 15.12 36.98
N ASN A 387 15.59 14.37 36.57
CA ASN A 387 15.63 12.92 36.67
C ASN A 387 17.09 12.42 36.67
N ILE A 388 17.37 11.40 37.47
CA ILE A 388 18.64 10.67 37.47
C ILE A 388 18.29 9.19 37.30
N ALA A 389 18.90 8.54 36.31
CA ALA A 389 18.67 7.13 36.03
C ALA A 389 19.99 6.39 35.78
N SER A 390 20.17 5.24 36.43
CA SER A 390 21.33 4.38 36.21
C SER A 390 21.11 3.46 34.99
N ALA A 391 22.16 3.29 34.19
CA ALA A 391 22.19 2.36 33.07
C ALA A 391 22.14 0.88 33.51
N PHE A 392 22.39 0.60 34.80
CA PHE A 392 22.37 -0.74 35.35
C PHE A 392 21.00 -1.17 35.89
N ASP A 393 20.15 -0.21 36.21
CA ASP A 393 18.81 -0.46 36.75
C ASP A 393 17.74 -0.35 35.67
N VAL A 394 18.00 0.47 34.64
CA VAL A 394 17.05 0.75 33.55
C VAL A 394 17.73 0.46 32.22
N THR A 395 17.16 -0.47 31.45
CA THR A 395 17.47 -0.56 30.02
C THR A 395 16.88 0.67 29.34
N PHE A 396 17.72 1.53 28.77
CA PHE A 396 17.26 2.66 27.97
C PHE A 396 16.67 2.12 26.66
N VAL A 397 15.38 1.82 26.66
CA VAL A 397 14.65 1.45 25.46
C VAL A 397 14.15 2.69 24.75
N SER A 398 14.41 2.75 23.45
CA SER A 398 13.66 3.62 22.56
C SER A 398 12.20 3.15 22.61
N VAL A 399 11.30 4.01 23.07
CA VAL A 399 9.88 3.77 22.86
C VAL A 399 9.61 4.17 21.42
N PRO A 400 9.02 3.29 20.58
CA PRO A 400 8.59 3.71 19.26
C PRO A 400 7.68 4.93 19.42
N ILE A 401 7.99 5.96 18.65
CA ILE A 401 7.37 7.29 18.64
C ILE A 401 5.89 7.18 19.02
N ASN A 402 5.52 7.70 20.20
CA ASN A 402 4.17 7.64 20.74
C ASN A 402 3.16 8.47 19.89
N ASN A 403 3.67 9.25 18.95
CA ASN A 403 2.92 10.11 18.05
C ASN A 403 3.51 10.03 16.63
N HIS A 404 2.93 9.18 15.79
CA HIS A 404 3.43 8.85 14.45
C HIS A 404 3.55 10.07 13.50
N ASN A 405 3.05 11.23 13.94
CA ASN A 405 3.08 12.53 13.27
C ASN A 405 4.48 13.17 13.18
N ASP A 406 5.51 12.66 13.87
CA ASP A 406 6.87 13.24 13.83
C ASP A 406 7.78 12.62 12.74
N LEU A 407 7.25 11.74 11.88
CA LEU A 407 7.96 11.18 10.73
C LEU A 407 7.76 12.09 9.50
N GLY A 408 8.71 12.99 9.26
CA GLY A 408 8.71 13.82 8.06
C GLY A 408 8.65 12.98 6.78
N GLY A 409 7.71 13.31 5.89
CA GLY A 409 7.55 12.66 4.58
C GLY A 409 6.36 11.70 4.47
N LEU A 410 5.52 11.56 5.50
CA LEU A 410 4.29 10.75 5.48
C LEU A 410 3.01 11.55 5.82
N GLU A 411 3.07 12.87 5.86
CA GLU A 411 1.90 13.73 6.05
C GLU A 411 1.13 13.90 4.72
N GLY A 412 -0.05 13.31 4.60
CA GLY A 412 -1.04 13.64 3.57
C GLY A 412 -2.24 14.39 4.18
N GLY A 413 -2.72 15.44 3.51
CA GLY A 413 -3.90 16.23 3.93
C GLY A 413 -3.63 17.73 4.12
N THR A 414 -4.64 18.47 4.60
CA THR A 414 -4.47 19.88 5.02
C THR A 414 -3.92 19.98 6.45
N PRO A 415 -3.43 21.16 6.90
CA PRO A 415 -2.93 21.32 8.27
C PRO A 415 -3.96 20.87 9.32
N ASN A 416 -3.59 19.87 10.14
CA ASN A 416 -4.40 19.18 11.18
C ASN A 416 -5.31 18.04 10.71
N GLU A 417 -5.11 17.48 9.52
CA GLU A 417 -5.79 16.25 9.10
C GLU A 417 -4.82 15.05 9.16
N TYR A 418 -5.14 14.04 9.97
CA TYR A 418 -4.20 13.01 10.42
C TYR A 418 -4.47 11.64 9.77
N PHE A 419 -4.12 11.48 8.48
CA PHE A 419 -4.25 10.19 7.79
C PHE A 419 -2.87 9.55 7.55
N HIS A 420 -2.68 8.30 8.00
CA HIS A 420 -1.50 7.48 7.71
C HIS A 420 -1.66 6.75 6.37
N LEU A 421 -1.83 7.52 5.30
CA LEU A 421 -1.90 7.03 3.93
C LEU A 421 -0.87 7.81 3.13
N THR A 422 -0.12 7.14 2.27
CA THR A 422 0.68 7.84 1.26
C THR A 422 -0.25 8.71 0.40
N ALA A 423 0.27 9.78 -0.23
CA ALA A 423 -0.53 10.60 -1.15
C ALA A 423 -1.25 9.72 -2.19
N ASP A 424 -0.57 8.68 -2.69
CA ASP A 424 -1.12 7.72 -3.64
C ASP A 424 -2.24 6.82 -3.06
N GLU A 425 -2.19 6.49 -1.76
CA GLU A 425 -3.22 5.72 -1.06
C GLU A 425 -4.42 6.60 -0.65
N TYR A 426 -4.18 7.87 -0.31
CA TYR A 426 -5.22 8.88 -0.14
C TYR A 426 -5.95 9.12 -1.49
N ASP A 427 -5.19 9.23 -2.58
CA ASP A 427 -5.72 9.37 -3.94
C ASP A 427 -6.45 8.09 -4.40
N HIS A 428 -6.08 6.89 -3.91
CA HIS A 428 -6.84 5.65 -4.15
C HIS A 428 -8.19 5.60 -3.41
N LEU A 429 -8.34 6.28 -2.27
CA LEU A 429 -9.66 6.48 -1.67
C LEU A 429 -10.48 7.54 -2.42
N GLU A 430 -9.82 8.50 -3.09
CA GLU A 430 -10.47 9.37 -4.06
C GLU A 430 -10.90 8.65 -5.35
N ASP A 431 -10.46 7.42 -5.59
CA ASP A 431 -10.84 6.64 -6.77
C ASP A 431 -12.33 6.21 -6.77
N PHE A 432 -13.01 6.29 -5.62
CA PHE A 432 -14.48 6.22 -5.57
C PHE A 432 -15.16 7.41 -6.27
N SER A 433 -14.47 8.55 -6.45
CA SER A 433 -15.00 9.68 -7.22
C SER A 433 -15.22 9.34 -8.70
N ASN A 434 -14.45 8.41 -9.25
CA ASN A 434 -14.64 7.89 -10.60
C ASN A 434 -15.94 7.10 -10.76
N ILE A 435 -16.46 6.52 -9.67
CA ILE A 435 -17.75 5.82 -9.67
C ILE A 435 -18.92 6.83 -9.77
N LYS A 436 -18.68 8.14 -9.54
CA LYS A 436 -19.65 9.24 -9.67
C LYS A 436 -21.02 8.86 -9.10
N ARG A 437 -21.02 8.24 -7.92
CA ARG A 437 -22.24 7.78 -7.24
C ARG A 437 -23.00 8.96 -6.66
N TYR A 438 -24.33 8.94 -6.79
CA TYR A 438 -25.24 9.97 -6.29
C TYR A 438 -26.48 9.31 -5.69
N GLY A 439 -27.05 9.89 -4.64
CA GLY A 439 -28.33 9.46 -4.07
C GLY A 439 -28.25 9.18 -2.58
N PHE A 440 -29.38 8.89 -1.96
CA PHE A 440 -29.46 8.55 -0.53
C PHE A 440 -29.00 7.12 -0.28
N VAL A 441 -28.29 6.88 0.83
CA VAL A 441 -27.85 5.52 1.21
C VAL A 441 -29.05 4.67 1.57
N ASP A 442 -29.91 5.19 2.45
CA ASP A 442 -31.18 4.60 2.80
C ASP A 442 -32.24 5.69 2.97
N ARG A 443 -33.35 5.57 2.23
CA ARG A 443 -34.46 6.52 2.28
C ARG A 443 -35.20 6.46 3.62
N SER A 444 -35.09 5.37 4.38
CA SER A 444 -35.71 5.20 5.70
C SER A 444 -35.08 6.07 6.79
N GLU A 445 -33.84 6.53 6.58
CA GLU A 445 -33.12 7.43 7.50
C GLU A 445 -33.73 8.83 7.55
N THR A 446 -34.49 9.22 6.52
CA THR A 446 -35.10 10.55 6.44
C THR A 446 -36.61 10.51 6.15
N SER A 447 -37.31 11.59 6.47
CA SER A 447 -38.67 11.84 6.00
C SER A 447 -38.80 13.27 5.48
N ILE A 448 -39.68 13.49 4.50
CA ILE A 448 -39.89 14.81 3.88
C ILE A 448 -41.24 15.40 4.29
N SER A 449 -41.28 16.71 4.51
CA SER A 449 -42.53 17.44 4.79
C SER A 449 -42.46 18.88 4.30
N PHE A 450 -43.62 19.46 4.05
CA PHE A 450 -43.78 20.86 3.71
C PHE A 450 -44.86 21.47 4.61
N ASP A 451 -44.59 22.64 5.19
CA ASP A 451 -45.49 23.31 6.15
C ASP A 451 -46.78 23.87 5.49
N GLY A 452 -46.88 23.79 4.17
CA GLY A 452 -47.99 24.33 3.38
C GLY A 452 -47.92 25.85 3.18
N VAL A 453 -46.83 26.49 3.61
CA VAL A 453 -46.62 27.93 3.56
C VAL A 453 -45.35 28.30 2.82
N ASN A 454 -44.18 27.81 3.24
CA ASN A 454 -42.88 28.17 2.66
C ASN A 454 -41.74 27.18 2.97
N THR A 455 -41.80 26.47 4.09
CA THR A 455 -40.66 25.69 4.61
C THR A 455 -40.77 24.23 4.21
N PHE A 456 -39.79 23.75 3.45
CA PHE A 456 -39.56 22.32 3.27
C PHE A 456 -38.58 21.81 4.32
N THR A 457 -38.87 20.63 4.88
CA THR A 457 -38.04 19.98 5.90
C THR A 457 -37.70 18.56 5.48
N LEU A 458 -36.41 18.26 5.46
CA LEU A 458 -35.85 16.91 5.48
C LEU A 458 -35.54 16.55 6.93
N THR A 459 -36.34 15.66 7.50
CA THR A 459 -36.25 15.24 8.90
C THR A 459 -35.31 14.06 9.04
N ASP A 460 -34.42 14.09 10.03
CA ASP A 460 -33.61 12.96 10.46
C ASP A 460 -34.45 12.06 11.36
N ASN A 461 -34.62 10.79 10.98
CA ASN A 461 -35.45 9.84 11.73
C ASN A 461 -34.74 9.25 12.97
N GLY A 462 -33.52 9.71 13.32
CA GLY A 462 -32.95 9.58 14.67
C GLY A 462 -31.52 9.07 14.78
N SER A 463 -30.90 8.62 13.68
CA SER A 463 -29.55 8.03 13.68
C SER A 463 -28.56 8.82 12.82
N GLY A 464 -28.95 10.01 12.34
CA GLY A 464 -28.30 10.62 11.19
C GLY A 464 -28.73 9.95 9.89
N TRP A 465 -28.37 10.58 8.78
CA TRP A 465 -28.69 10.14 7.44
C TRP A 465 -27.53 10.37 6.49
N SER A 466 -27.41 9.52 5.48
CA SER A 466 -26.27 9.55 4.57
C SER A 466 -26.67 9.67 3.10
N TYR A 467 -25.86 10.39 2.33
CA TYR A 467 -26.00 10.49 0.89
C TYR A 467 -24.65 10.41 0.19
N PHE A 468 -24.65 9.91 -1.04
CA PHE A 468 -23.51 9.98 -1.95
C PHE A 468 -23.61 11.20 -2.85
N ARG A 469 -22.48 11.86 -3.06
CA ARG A 469 -22.31 12.90 -4.09
C ARG A 469 -20.89 12.78 -4.66
N ASN A 470 -20.77 12.71 -5.98
CA ASN A 470 -19.49 12.48 -6.66
C ASN A 470 -18.71 11.28 -6.07
N GLY A 471 -19.41 10.19 -5.76
CA GLY A 471 -18.77 8.96 -5.26
C GLY A 471 -18.30 9.00 -3.80
N ARG A 472 -18.38 10.15 -3.11
CA ARG A 472 -18.10 10.28 -1.67
C ARG A 472 -19.38 10.22 -0.87
N MET A 473 -19.36 9.52 0.26
CA MET A 473 -20.48 9.44 1.21
C MET A 473 -20.36 10.55 2.26
N PHE A 474 -21.46 11.24 2.51
CA PHE A 474 -21.59 12.27 3.53
C PHE A 474 -22.67 11.86 4.53
N THR A 475 -22.34 11.86 5.82
CA THR A 475 -23.28 11.54 6.91
C THR A 475 -23.61 12.80 7.67
N ILE A 476 -24.91 13.10 7.78
CA ILE A 476 -25.46 14.31 8.35
C ILE A 476 -26.29 13.94 9.58
N THR A 477 -26.24 14.77 10.63
CA THR A 477 -27.09 14.62 11.81
C THR A 477 -28.06 15.79 11.90
N GLY A 478 -29.30 15.49 12.28
CA GLY A 478 -30.36 16.47 12.46
C GLY A 478 -31.09 16.87 11.18
N ASN A 479 -32.17 17.60 11.38
CA ASN A 479 -33.06 18.05 10.31
C ASN A 479 -32.39 19.14 9.46
N LYS A 480 -32.74 19.19 8.18
CA LYS A 480 -32.40 20.29 7.28
C LYS A 480 -33.66 20.92 6.74
N THR A 481 -33.62 22.24 6.55
CA THR A 481 -34.78 23.01 6.07
C THR A 481 -34.37 23.97 4.97
N VAL A 482 -35.28 24.24 4.04
CA VAL A 482 -35.12 25.30 3.04
C VAL A 482 -36.45 26.02 2.83
N ASN A 483 -36.39 27.33 2.67
CA ASN A 483 -37.52 28.15 2.28
C ASN A 483 -37.56 28.28 0.76
N LEU A 484 -38.73 28.18 0.14
CA LEU A 484 -38.84 28.24 -1.32
C LEU A 484 -38.42 29.62 -1.87
N THR A 485 -38.86 30.71 -1.25
CA THR A 485 -38.35 32.09 -1.49
C THR A 485 -38.75 33.02 -0.33
N SER A 486 -39.88 33.72 -0.48
CA SER A 486 -40.53 34.60 0.50
C SER A 486 -41.57 33.84 1.32
N THR A 487 -42.07 34.41 2.43
CA THR A 487 -43.12 33.79 3.24
C THR A 487 -44.47 34.49 3.02
N PRO A 488 -45.46 33.90 2.32
CA PRO A 488 -45.38 32.72 1.45
C PRO A 488 -44.68 33.03 0.09
N PRO A 489 -44.30 32.02 -0.70
CA PRO A 489 -43.62 32.22 -1.98
C PRO A 489 -44.50 32.99 -2.96
N ALA A 490 -44.00 34.12 -3.46
CA ALA A 490 -44.72 34.96 -4.42
C ALA A 490 -44.76 34.34 -5.84
N ALA A 491 -43.70 33.60 -6.22
CA ALA A 491 -43.62 32.98 -7.54
C ALA A 491 -44.35 31.63 -7.56
N LYS A 492 -45.26 31.48 -8.52
CA LYS A 492 -45.97 30.22 -8.83
C LYS A 492 -45.05 29.29 -9.64
N GLY A 493 -45.27 27.99 -9.54
CA GLY A 493 -44.60 27.00 -10.40
C GLY A 493 -43.91 25.88 -9.64
N LYS A 494 -42.97 25.21 -10.32
CA LYS A 494 -42.22 24.07 -9.77
C LYS A 494 -40.96 24.56 -9.07
N TYR A 495 -40.74 24.05 -7.87
CA TYR A 495 -39.55 24.25 -7.07
C TYR A 495 -38.85 22.91 -6.88
N TYR A 496 -37.60 22.85 -7.28
CA TYR A 496 -36.73 21.68 -7.22
C TYR A 496 -35.81 21.83 -6.01
N ILE A 497 -35.90 20.89 -5.08
CA ILE A 497 -35.10 20.86 -3.85
C ILE A 497 -33.99 19.83 -4.01
N PHE A 498 -32.77 20.23 -3.68
CA PHE A 498 -31.57 19.43 -3.88
C PHE A 498 -30.48 19.76 -2.87
N ILE A 499 -29.47 18.88 -2.79
CA ILE A 499 -28.23 19.08 -2.06
C ILE A 499 -27.09 19.21 -3.07
N ASP A 500 -26.24 20.23 -2.92
CA ASP A 500 -25.09 20.47 -3.80
C ASP A 500 -23.81 20.83 -3.04
N ASP A 501 -23.71 20.37 -1.80
CA ASP A 501 -22.54 20.53 -0.94
C ASP A 501 -22.25 19.26 -0.14
N GLU A 502 -21.31 19.35 0.79
CA GLU A 502 -20.76 18.24 1.58
C GLU A 502 -21.35 18.18 3.00
N VAL A 503 -22.17 19.17 3.37
CA VAL A 503 -22.75 19.33 4.72
C VAL A 503 -24.27 19.18 4.74
N GLY A 504 -24.85 18.74 3.62
CA GLY A 504 -26.27 18.46 3.48
C GLY A 504 -27.15 19.70 3.44
N THR A 505 -26.68 20.84 2.94
CA THR A 505 -27.52 22.05 2.84
C THR A 505 -28.58 21.84 1.76
N LEU A 506 -29.84 22.06 2.13
CA LEU A 506 -30.93 22.06 1.17
C LEU A 506 -30.95 23.39 0.40
N SER A 507 -30.94 23.28 -0.92
CA SER A 507 -31.04 24.38 -1.87
C SER A 507 -32.32 24.25 -2.69
N VAL A 508 -32.80 25.36 -3.22
CA VAL A 508 -34.03 25.42 -4.04
C VAL A 508 -33.78 26.15 -5.35
N SER A 509 -34.40 25.68 -6.43
CA SER A 509 -34.36 26.27 -7.77
C SER A 509 -35.71 26.13 -8.47
N GLN A 510 -36.07 27.06 -9.37
CA GLN A 510 -37.20 26.88 -10.30
C GLN A 510 -36.76 26.29 -11.66
N THR A 511 -35.46 26.14 -11.87
CA THR A 511 -34.89 25.41 -13.00
C THR A 511 -34.64 23.96 -12.59
N PRO A 512 -35.09 22.97 -13.39
CA PRO A 512 -34.91 21.56 -13.08
C PRO A 512 -33.43 21.18 -13.03
N TRP A 513 -33.12 20.14 -12.27
CA TRP A 513 -31.84 19.45 -12.36
C TRP A 513 -31.68 18.80 -13.73
N THR A 514 -30.43 18.50 -14.10
CA THR A 514 -30.12 17.86 -15.39
C THR A 514 -29.70 16.40 -15.25
N LEU A 515 -29.48 15.93 -14.02
CA LEU A 515 -28.83 14.66 -13.66
C LEU A 515 -27.40 14.46 -14.22
N ASN A 516 -26.92 15.39 -15.05
CA ASN A 516 -25.51 15.53 -15.44
C ASN A 516 -24.78 16.59 -14.60
N ASP A 517 -25.49 17.25 -13.69
CA ASP A 517 -24.94 18.19 -12.71
C ASP A 517 -24.60 17.49 -11.39
N THR A 518 -24.07 18.28 -10.46
CA THR A 518 -23.58 17.84 -9.14
C THR A 518 -24.68 17.72 -8.07
N LYS A 519 -25.95 17.84 -8.45
CA LYS A 519 -27.07 17.96 -7.50
C LYS A 519 -27.60 16.59 -7.11
N VAL A 520 -27.73 16.34 -5.81
CA VAL A 520 -28.50 15.21 -5.27
C VAL A 520 -29.94 15.68 -5.11
N VAL A 521 -30.85 15.03 -5.83
CA VAL A 521 -32.27 15.40 -5.87
C VAL A 521 -32.97 14.94 -4.60
N VAL A 522 -33.93 15.74 -4.12
CA VAL A 522 -34.64 15.47 -2.84
C VAL A 522 -36.16 15.51 -3.04
N SER A 523 -36.70 16.57 -3.64
CA SER A 523 -38.15 16.70 -3.84
C SER A 523 -38.48 17.73 -4.92
N VAL A 524 -39.64 17.57 -5.57
CA VAL A 524 -40.29 18.63 -6.37
C VAL A 524 -41.55 19.10 -5.65
N ILE A 525 -41.70 20.43 -5.55
CA ILE A 525 -42.93 21.06 -5.06
C ILE A 525 -43.52 21.93 -6.15
N ALA A 526 -44.72 21.58 -6.64
CA ALA A 526 -45.55 22.48 -7.42
C ALA A 526 -46.35 23.39 -6.47
N TRP A 527 -46.20 24.70 -6.58
CA TRP A 527 -46.78 25.69 -5.68
C TRP A 527 -47.67 26.70 -6.40
N ASP A 528 -48.89 26.90 -5.88
CA ASP A 528 -49.74 28.06 -6.16
C ASP A 528 -50.69 28.32 -4.97
N ASN A 529 -50.46 29.43 -4.26
CA ASN A 529 -51.26 29.82 -3.08
C ASN A 529 -52.75 30.07 -3.40
N ALA A 530 -53.13 30.23 -4.68
CA ALA A 530 -54.51 30.38 -5.11
C ALA A 530 -55.26 29.05 -5.30
N LEU A 531 -54.55 27.92 -5.28
CA LEU A 531 -55.12 26.59 -5.54
C LEU A 531 -55.36 25.80 -4.23
N THR A 532 -56.12 24.71 -4.32
CA THR A 532 -56.43 23.84 -3.19
C THR A 532 -56.26 22.37 -3.61
N PRO A 533 -55.34 21.61 -3.01
CA PRO A 533 -54.33 22.06 -2.02
C PRO A 533 -53.38 23.12 -2.61
N LYS A 534 -52.74 23.94 -1.77
CA LYS A 534 -51.84 25.01 -2.24
C LYS A 534 -50.57 24.51 -2.92
N PHE A 535 -50.24 23.25 -2.66
CA PHE A 535 -49.04 22.61 -3.18
C PHE A 535 -49.29 21.15 -3.52
N GLN A 536 -48.42 20.61 -4.36
CA GLN A 536 -48.26 19.19 -4.60
C GLN A 536 -46.78 18.86 -4.47
N MET A 537 -46.46 17.84 -3.68
CA MET A 537 -45.07 17.47 -3.36
C MET A 537 -44.82 16.03 -3.77
N ALA A 538 -43.76 15.82 -4.54
CA ALA A 538 -43.24 14.53 -4.95
C ALA A 538 -41.96 14.20 -4.16
N ASP A 539 -41.76 12.91 -3.87
CA ASP A 539 -40.52 12.41 -3.25
C ASP A 539 -39.54 11.98 -4.34
N GLU A 540 -38.35 12.56 -4.34
CA GLU A 540 -37.33 12.37 -5.37
C GLU A 540 -36.02 11.89 -4.72
N ARG A 541 -36.08 11.32 -3.51
CA ARG A 541 -34.92 10.77 -2.81
C ARG A 541 -34.54 9.42 -3.40
N HIS A 542 -33.99 9.45 -4.61
CA HIS A 542 -33.44 8.30 -5.30
C HIS A 542 -32.25 7.73 -4.55
N THR A 543 -32.07 6.41 -4.63
CA THR A 543 -31.05 5.70 -3.87
C THR A 543 -29.69 5.80 -4.53
N ALA A 544 -28.63 5.69 -3.73
CA ALA A 544 -27.28 5.56 -4.25
C ALA A 544 -27.04 4.20 -4.93
N LEU A 545 -27.95 3.23 -4.82
CA LEU A 545 -27.75 1.89 -5.40
C LEU A 545 -27.76 1.91 -6.93
N TRP A 546 -28.40 2.90 -7.53
CA TRP A 546 -28.52 3.07 -8.96
C TRP A 546 -27.44 4.00 -9.52
N ASP A 547 -26.87 3.68 -10.69
CA ASP A 547 -25.88 4.55 -11.30
C ASP A 547 -26.53 5.81 -11.91
N ARG A 548 -25.80 6.92 -11.87
CA ARG A 548 -26.34 8.25 -12.26
C ARG A 548 -26.75 8.32 -13.73
N GLN A 549 -26.07 7.60 -14.62
CA GLN A 549 -26.39 7.62 -16.04
C GLN A 549 -27.67 6.85 -16.33
N SER A 550 -27.87 5.70 -15.67
CA SER A 550 -29.09 4.94 -15.75
C SER A 550 -30.26 5.70 -15.12
N HIS A 551 -30.07 6.40 -13.99
CA HIS A 551 -31.09 7.30 -13.42
C HIS A 551 -31.52 8.30 -14.49
N ARG A 552 -30.56 9.01 -15.12
CA ARG A 552 -30.86 9.95 -16.21
C ARG A 552 -31.60 9.32 -17.40
N TYR A 553 -31.25 8.10 -17.79
CA TYR A 553 -31.94 7.40 -18.88
C TYR A 553 -33.40 7.11 -18.52
N HIS A 554 -33.64 6.52 -17.35
CA HIS A 554 -34.99 6.18 -16.91
C HIS A 554 -35.85 7.43 -16.67
N HIS A 555 -35.28 8.51 -16.13
CA HIS A 555 -35.95 9.81 -15.96
C HIS A 555 -36.45 10.41 -17.28
N LEU A 556 -35.64 10.27 -18.34
CA LEU A 556 -35.94 10.91 -19.63
C LEU A 556 -36.78 10.04 -20.56
N VAL A 557 -36.75 8.71 -20.40
CA VAL A 557 -37.34 7.77 -21.37
C VAL A 557 -38.47 6.97 -20.77
N ASP A 558 -38.34 6.53 -19.52
CA ASP A 558 -39.29 5.63 -18.90
C ASP A 558 -40.31 6.34 -18.01
N GLY A 559 -39.83 7.22 -17.13
CA GLY A 559 -40.61 7.83 -16.04
C GLY A 559 -41.23 6.80 -15.09
N THR A 560 -42.18 7.25 -14.27
CA THR A 560 -42.96 6.38 -13.39
C THR A 560 -43.73 5.27 -14.15
N LYS A 561 -43.68 4.04 -13.62
CA LYS A 561 -44.43 2.86 -14.10
C LYS A 561 -45.36 2.30 -13.03
N LEU A 562 -46.47 1.70 -13.48
CA LEU A 562 -47.32 0.87 -12.62
C LEU A 562 -46.73 -0.54 -12.48
N ILE A 563 -46.61 -1.03 -11.25
CA ILE A 563 -46.25 -2.43 -10.94
C ILE A 563 -47.51 -3.28 -10.82
N ALA A 564 -48.46 -2.85 -9.99
CA ALA A 564 -49.68 -3.60 -9.70
C ALA A 564 -50.79 -2.72 -9.09
N GLY A 565 -52.03 -3.20 -9.13
CA GLY A 565 -53.17 -2.60 -8.41
C GLY A 565 -53.88 -1.47 -9.16
N SER A 566 -54.40 -0.51 -8.38
CA SER A 566 -55.21 0.64 -8.83
C SER A 566 -56.56 0.28 -9.47
N GLU A 567 -57.22 -0.79 -9.06
CA GLU A 567 -58.56 -1.13 -9.56
C GLU A 567 -59.63 -0.12 -9.15
N LEU A 568 -60.50 0.24 -10.10
CA LEU A 568 -61.67 1.09 -9.88
C LEU A 568 -62.90 0.25 -9.55
N ASN A 569 -63.57 0.55 -8.44
CA ASN A 569 -64.77 -0.17 -8.01
C ASN A 569 -65.88 0.78 -7.53
N GLY A 570 -67.10 0.25 -7.41
CA GLY A 570 -68.23 0.96 -6.79
C GLY A 570 -68.95 1.99 -7.66
N TYR A 571 -68.56 2.17 -8.94
CA TYR A 571 -69.31 2.98 -9.91
C TYR A 571 -70.48 2.19 -10.53
N VAL A 572 -71.45 2.91 -11.11
CA VAL A 572 -72.52 2.33 -11.93
C VAL A 572 -72.55 3.03 -13.28
N LEU A 573 -72.41 2.27 -14.36
CA LEU A 573 -72.44 2.80 -15.72
C LEU A 573 -73.84 3.32 -16.10
N ASN A 574 -73.88 4.36 -16.94
CA ASN A 574 -75.08 5.00 -17.48
C ASN A 574 -76.07 5.42 -16.38
N SER A 575 -75.53 5.97 -15.28
CA SER A 575 -76.32 6.54 -14.20
C SER A 575 -75.93 8.00 -13.94
N GLY A 576 -76.94 8.88 -13.92
CA GLY A 576 -76.77 10.29 -13.59
C GLY A 576 -76.64 10.58 -12.09
N THR A 577 -76.86 9.60 -11.21
CA THR A 577 -76.82 9.79 -9.75
C THR A 577 -75.40 10.06 -9.24
N ASN A 578 -75.21 10.99 -8.31
CA ASN A 578 -73.86 11.36 -7.80
C ASN A 578 -73.10 10.19 -7.18
N THR A 579 -73.72 9.41 -6.30
CA THR A 579 -73.12 8.24 -5.64
C THR A 579 -72.72 7.10 -6.60
N ASN A 580 -73.21 7.15 -7.83
CA ASN A 580 -72.95 6.16 -8.88
C ASN A 580 -71.81 6.59 -9.82
N LYS A 581 -71.48 7.89 -9.84
CA LYS A 581 -70.40 8.49 -10.66
C LYS A 581 -69.09 8.63 -9.91
N VAL A 582 -69.10 8.29 -8.62
CA VAL A 582 -67.90 8.22 -7.77
C VAL A 582 -67.52 6.77 -7.51
N PHE A 583 -66.24 6.54 -7.29
CA PHE A 583 -65.65 5.21 -7.18
C PHE A 583 -64.53 5.19 -6.15
N GLU A 584 -64.29 4.01 -5.59
CA GLU A 584 -63.05 3.72 -4.85
C GLU A 584 -61.94 3.32 -5.82
N ILE A 585 -60.71 3.55 -5.37
CA ILE A 585 -59.50 3.10 -6.05
C ILE A 585 -58.75 2.23 -5.05
N THR A 586 -58.49 0.97 -5.42
CA THR A 586 -57.68 0.09 -4.58
C THR A 586 -56.23 0.57 -4.50
N GLU A 587 -55.46 0.01 -3.57
CA GLU A 587 -54.03 0.27 -3.43
C GLU A 587 -53.29 0.07 -4.76
N ALA A 588 -52.27 0.89 -5.01
CA ALA A 588 -51.46 0.81 -6.22
C ALA A 588 -49.97 0.78 -5.88
N ALA A 589 -49.22 -0.13 -6.49
CA ALA A 589 -47.76 -0.14 -6.41
C ALA A 589 -47.19 0.50 -7.67
N ILE A 590 -46.36 1.53 -7.51
CA ILE A 590 -45.66 2.22 -8.60
C ILE A 590 -44.15 2.17 -8.38
N ALA A 591 -43.40 2.21 -9.48
CA ALA A 591 -41.96 2.46 -9.48
C ALA A 591 -41.71 3.75 -10.22
N ASP A 592 -41.16 4.72 -9.50
CA ASP A 592 -40.57 5.90 -10.07
C ASP A 592 -39.05 5.69 -10.16
N GLU A 593 -38.64 5.04 -11.23
CA GLU A 593 -37.27 4.53 -11.44
C GLU A 593 -36.84 3.53 -10.34
N ASP A 594 -35.98 3.93 -9.41
CA ASP A 594 -35.53 3.13 -8.25
C ASP A 594 -36.34 3.42 -6.96
N ILE A 595 -37.32 4.33 -7.02
CA ILE A 595 -38.23 4.63 -5.93
C ILE A 595 -39.51 3.79 -6.07
N PHE A 596 -39.60 2.75 -5.24
CA PHE A 596 -40.81 1.93 -5.12
C PHE A 596 -41.75 2.53 -4.06
N LEU A 597 -43.00 2.80 -4.45
CA LEU A 597 -44.04 3.34 -3.58
C LEU A 597 -45.30 2.48 -3.63
N THR A 598 -45.91 2.32 -2.46
CA THR A 598 -47.26 1.79 -2.31
C THR A 598 -48.18 2.98 -2.03
N LEU A 599 -49.13 3.22 -2.92
CA LEU A 599 -50.11 4.29 -2.83
C LEU A 599 -51.35 3.78 -2.10
N ASP A 600 -51.66 4.39 -0.96
CA ASP A 600 -52.83 4.03 -0.15
C ASP A 600 -54.13 4.08 -0.95
N ALA A 601 -54.98 3.08 -0.73
CA ALA A 601 -56.31 3.01 -1.34
C ALA A 601 -57.11 4.32 -1.14
N PHE A 602 -57.88 4.69 -2.15
CA PHE A 602 -58.81 5.80 -2.11
C PHE A 602 -60.21 5.28 -1.83
N ALA A 603 -60.72 5.52 -0.63
CA ALA A 603 -62.06 5.09 -0.24
C ALA A 603 -63.13 5.76 -1.11
N LYS A 604 -64.22 5.04 -1.39
CA LYS A 604 -65.34 5.57 -2.18
C LYS A 604 -65.92 6.82 -1.49
N PRO A 605 -65.94 8.00 -2.14
CA PRO A 605 -66.53 9.19 -1.54
C PRO A 605 -68.06 9.19 -1.67
N ASN A 606 -68.71 10.11 -0.95
CA ASN A 606 -70.17 10.30 -0.96
C ASN A 606 -70.70 11.06 -2.19
N GLY A 607 -69.81 11.64 -3.02
CA GLY A 607 -70.19 12.46 -4.17
C GLY A 607 -70.60 13.90 -3.81
N THR A 608 -70.25 14.37 -2.62
CA THR A 608 -70.41 15.76 -2.18
C THR A 608 -69.14 16.38 -1.62
N ASP A 609 -68.24 15.58 -1.05
CA ASP A 609 -67.00 16.06 -0.45
C ASP A 609 -65.92 16.26 -1.51
N SER A 610 -65.27 17.43 -1.52
CA SER A 610 -64.19 17.74 -2.46
C SER A 610 -62.92 16.95 -2.14
N VAL A 611 -62.76 15.78 -2.76
CA VAL A 611 -61.65 14.85 -2.48
C VAL A 611 -60.85 14.44 -3.72
N TYR A 612 -61.40 14.60 -4.92
CA TYR A 612 -60.71 14.27 -6.16
C TYR A 612 -59.83 15.43 -6.61
N THR A 613 -58.54 15.19 -6.81
CA THR A 613 -57.65 16.18 -7.44
C THR A 613 -57.91 16.21 -8.94
N VAL A 614 -58.54 17.29 -9.42
CA VAL A 614 -58.84 17.50 -10.84
C VAL A 614 -57.90 18.54 -11.42
N LEU A 615 -57.28 18.22 -12.55
CA LEU A 615 -56.33 19.06 -13.28
C LEU A 615 -56.95 19.59 -14.56
N TYR A 616 -56.74 20.86 -14.83
CA TYR A 616 -57.30 21.56 -15.99
C TYR A 616 -56.38 22.70 -16.44
N ARG A 617 -56.58 23.21 -17.65
CA ARG A 617 -55.83 24.37 -18.15
C ARG A 617 -56.68 25.64 -18.13
N ASN A 618 -56.02 26.78 -17.93
CA ASN A 618 -56.62 28.10 -18.11
C ASN A 618 -56.37 28.64 -19.53
N ALA A 619 -56.88 29.84 -19.82
CA ALA A 619 -56.76 30.46 -21.14
C ALA A 619 -55.31 30.76 -21.55
N SER A 620 -54.38 30.78 -20.60
CA SER A 620 -52.93 30.90 -20.82
C SER A 620 -52.23 29.53 -20.99
N LEU A 621 -53.00 28.45 -21.14
CA LEU A 621 -52.53 27.06 -21.25
C LEU A 621 -51.71 26.60 -20.03
N GLN A 622 -51.88 27.24 -18.88
CA GLN A 622 -51.23 26.84 -17.64
C GLN A 622 -52.07 25.78 -16.94
N TRP A 623 -51.40 24.72 -16.47
CA TRP A 623 -52.03 23.69 -15.67
C TRP A 623 -52.35 24.20 -14.26
N LEU A 624 -53.58 23.97 -13.85
CA LEU A 624 -54.13 24.26 -12.53
C LEU A 624 -54.74 22.98 -11.95
N TRP A 625 -54.93 22.97 -10.64
CA TRP A 625 -55.58 21.87 -9.94
C TRP A 625 -56.53 22.38 -8.87
N ASN A 626 -57.58 21.61 -8.59
CA ASN A 626 -58.44 21.82 -7.45
C ASN A 626 -59.03 20.50 -6.95
N LEU A 627 -59.38 20.46 -5.68
CA LEU A 627 -60.24 19.40 -5.16
C LEU A 627 -61.67 19.57 -5.68
N SER A 628 -62.27 18.45 -6.08
CA SER A 628 -63.60 18.37 -6.65
C SER A 628 -64.37 17.20 -6.01
N PRO A 629 -65.69 17.31 -5.82
CA PRO A 629 -66.53 16.20 -5.36
C PRO A 629 -66.77 15.15 -6.44
N MET A 630 -66.43 15.47 -7.69
CA MET A 630 -66.52 14.59 -8.84
C MET A 630 -65.13 14.43 -9.46
N PRO A 631 -64.85 13.29 -10.12
CA PRO A 631 -63.57 13.05 -10.80
C PRO A 631 -63.39 13.88 -12.08
N PHE A 632 -64.07 15.02 -12.21
CA PHE A 632 -64.04 15.92 -13.36
C PHE A 632 -64.37 17.36 -12.91
N LYS A 633 -64.14 18.31 -13.81
CA LYS A 633 -64.51 19.71 -13.61
C LYS A 633 -65.92 19.98 -14.12
N TYR A 634 -66.65 20.87 -13.47
CA TYR A 634 -68.01 21.24 -13.86
C TYR A 634 -68.30 22.72 -13.59
N THR A 635 -69.20 23.30 -14.39
CA THR A 635 -69.64 24.69 -14.28
C THR A 635 -70.43 24.93 -12.98
N THR A 636 -70.62 26.20 -12.60
CA THR A 636 -71.56 26.58 -11.52
C THR A 636 -73.00 26.16 -11.82
N THR A 637 -73.38 26.08 -13.10
CA THR A 637 -74.68 25.57 -13.56
C THR A 637 -74.77 24.05 -13.61
N GLY A 638 -73.69 23.35 -13.27
CA GLY A 638 -73.66 21.91 -13.03
C GLY A 638 -73.33 21.04 -14.24
N PHE A 639 -72.77 21.57 -15.33
CA PHE A 639 -72.37 20.79 -16.51
C PHE A 639 -70.90 20.42 -16.44
N ILE A 640 -70.54 19.18 -16.78
CA ILE A 640 -69.14 18.75 -16.92
C ILE A 640 -68.46 19.62 -17.98
N GLU A 641 -67.23 20.05 -17.70
CA GLU A 641 -66.44 20.89 -18.58
C GLU A 641 -65.34 20.08 -19.25
N TYR A 642 -65.07 20.36 -20.51
CA TYR A 642 -63.88 19.92 -21.23
C TYR A 642 -63.02 21.13 -21.58
N ASP A 643 -61.73 20.91 -21.73
CA ASP A 643 -60.76 21.90 -22.11
C ASP A 643 -60.74 22.10 -23.63
N ASN A 644 -61.24 23.24 -24.06
CA ASN A 644 -61.21 23.67 -25.45
C ASN A 644 -60.05 24.65 -25.67
N ASN A 645 -58.83 24.09 -25.74
CA ASN A 645 -57.59 24.83 -25.97
C ASN A 645 -57.36 26.00 -24.98
N GLY A 646 -57.46 25.70 -23.68
CA GLY A 646 -57.31 26.63 -22.56
C GLY A 646 -58.62 27.22 -22.05
N THR A 647 -59.74 27.03 -22.76
CA THR A 647 -61.05 27.51 -22.30
C THR A 647 -61.91 26.34 -21.87
N LEU A 648 -62.21 26.25 -20.57
CA LEU A 648 -63.18 25.27 -20.06
C LEU A 648 -64.56 25.55 -20.64
N THR A 649 -65.12 24.55 -21.32
CA THR A 649 -66.38 24.65 -22.06
C THR A 649 -67.34 23.57 -21.57
N PRO A 650 -68.62 23.89 -21.26
CA PRO A 650 -69.59 22.89 -20.82
C PRO A 650 -69.91 21.89 -21.94
N LEU A 651 -69.99 20.62 -21.56
CA LEU A 651 -70.44 19.54 -22.44
C LEU A 651 -71.93 19.66 -22.72
N THR A 652 -72.32 19.52 -23.98
CA THR A 652 -73.73 19.53 -24.40
C THR A 652 -74.37 18.15 -24.32
N ASN A 653 -75.70 18.12 -24.24
CA ASN A 653 -76.48 16.88 -24.15
C ASN A 653 -76.17 15.92 -25.32
N ASN A 654 -76.08 14.62 -25.01
CA ASN A 654 -75.72 13.53 -25.94
C ASN A 654 -74.32 13.59 -26.57
N ASN A 655 -73.49 14.57 -26.22
CA ASN A 655 -72.07 14.55 -26.55
C ASN A 655 -71.25 13.86 -25.45
N PHE A 656 -70.04 13.47 -25.80
CA PHE A 656 -69.14 12.72 -24.94
C PHE A 656 -67.83 13.48 -24.75
N THR A 657 -67.22 13.32 -23.57
CA THR A 657 -65.85 13.75 -23.30
C THR A 657 -65.19 12.72 -22.41
N ASN A 658 -63.86 12.65 -22.43
CA ASN A 658 -63.11 11.74 -21.59
C ASN A 658 -62.46 12.46 -20.42
N THR A 659 -62.13 11.72 -19.37
CA THR A 659 -61.23 12.14 -18.31
C THR A 659 -60.25 11.01 -18.09
N TYR A 660 -58.99 11.36 -17.84
CA TYR A 660 -57.96 10.36 -17.60
C TYR A 660 -57.56 10.35 -16.12
N LEU A 661 -57.53 9.16 -15.53
CA LEU A 661 -56.97 8.93 -14.20
C LEU A 661 -55.48 8.65 -14.35
N LEU A 662 -54.66 9.46 -13.69
CA LEU A 662 -53.22 9.30 -13.56
C LEU A 662 -52.88 8.94 -12.11
N VAL A 663 -51.88 8.10 -11.94
CA VAL A 663 -51.24 7.86 -10.63
C VAL A 663 -49.83 8.42 -10.64
N SER A 664 -49.36 8.90 -9.49
CA SER A 664 -48.10 9.61 -9.36
C SER A 664 -47.47 9.41 -7.97
N ASN A 665 -46.16 9.70 -7.87
CA ASN A 665 -45.41 9.76 -6.62
C ASN A 665 -45.80 10.95 -5.70
N ILE A 666 -46.74 11.81 -6.14
CA ILE A 666 -47.22 12.96 -5.37
C ILE A 666 -47.97 12.53 -4.11
N GLN A 667 -47.67 13.16 -2.97
CA GLN A 667 -48.30 12.87 -1.69
C GLN A 667 -49.76 13.36 -1.59
N GLY A 668 -50.50 12.75 -0.65
CA GLY A 668 -51.88 13.14 -0.33
C GLY A 668 -52.89 12.70 -1.39
N GLN A 669 -53.97 13.47 -1.59
CA GLN A 669 -55.03 13.14 -2.54
C GLN A 669 -54.55 13.14 -4.00
N SER A 670 -53.52 13.92 -4.32
CA SER A 670 -52.93 14.02 -5.65
C SER A 670 -52.10 12.82 -6.08
N ARG A 671 -51.99 11.76 -5.26
CA ARG A 671 -51.51 10.45 -5.74
C ARG A 671 -52.42 9.86 -6.83
N PHE A 672 -53.69 10.27 -6.84
CA PHE A 672 -54.67 10.00 -7.89
C PHE A 672 -55.14 11.32 -8.50
N MET A 673 -54.83 11.54 -9.78
CA MET A 673 -55.08 12.79 -10.50
C MET A 673 -56.04 12.57 -11.66
N PHE A 674 -57.00 13.47 -11.83
CA PHE A 674 -57.99 13.40 -12.90
C PHE A 674 -57.76 14.55 -13.89
N VAL A 675 -57.31 14.21 -15.10
CA VAL A 675 -57.06 15.19 -16.15
C VAL A 675 -58.32 15.39 -16.97
N VAL A 676 -58.83 16.62 -16.97
CA VAL A 676 -60.00 17.04 -17.75
C VAL A 676 -59.79 16.78 -19.24
N GLY A 677 -60.85 16.34 -19.92
CA GLY A 677 -60.80 16.02 -21.35
C GLY A 677 -60.45 17.20 -22.22
N GLN A 678 -59.70 16.99 -23.31
CA GLN A 678 -59.32 18.05 -24.26
C GLN A 678 -60.13 18.03 -25.56
N SER A 679 -61.15 17.17 -25.64
CA SER A 679 -61.95 16.97 -26.84
C SER A 679 -63.41 16.65 -26.51
N VAL A 680 -64.28 16.92 -27.48
CA VAL A 680 -65.71 16.60 -27.45
C VAL A 680 -66.06 15.71 -28.65
N PHE A 681 -66.90 14.72 -28.40
CA PHE A 681 -67.27 13.72 -29.40
C PHE A 681 -68.78 13.64 -29.53
N SER A 682 -69.27 13.51 -30.76
CA SER A 682 -70.71 13.38 -31.06
C SER A 682 -71.25 11.97 -30.86
N ASN A 683 -70.38 10.98 -30.64
CA ASN A 683 -70.75 9.58 -30.47
C ASN A 683 -69.73 8.84 -29.58
N ALA A 684 -70.18 7.75 -28.97
CA ALA A 684 -69.38 6.95 -28.04
C ALA A 684 -68.16 6.31 -28.71
N ALA A 685 -68.28 5.81 -29.96
CA ALA A 685 -67.18 5.12 -30.65
C ALA A 685 -65.98 6.05 -30.89
N SER A 686 -66.21 7.32 -31.24
CA SER A 686 -65.15 8.31 -31.38
C SER A 686 -64.52 8.67 -30.03
N ALA A 687 -65.33 8.83 -28.97
CA ALA A 687 -64.80 9.04 -27.62
C ALA A 687 -63.95 7.85 -27.17
N TYR A 688 -64.35 6.64 -27.54
CA TYR A 688 -63.67 5.42 -27.17
C TYR A 688 -62.31 5.22 -27.83
N ALA A 689 -62.13 5.80 -29.02
CA ALA A 689 -60.92 5.71 -29.81
C ALA A 689 -59.88 6.78 -29.44
N GLU A 690 -60.24 7.76 -28.59
CA GLU A 690 -59.28 8.75 -28.10
C GLU A 690 -58.15 8.06 -27.34
N ARG A 691 -56.92 8.50 -27.62
CA ARG A 691 -55.69 7.97 -27.04
C ARG A 691 -55.08 9.02 -26.12
N PHE A 692 -54.56 8.61 -24.97
CA PHE A 692 -53.98 9.55 -24.03
C PHE A 692 -52.75 10.25 -24.63
N GLU A 693 -52.03 9.57 -25.52
CA GLU A 693 -50.85 10.08 -26.22
C GLU A 693 -51.15 11.30 -27.12
N THR A 694 -52.42 11.58 -27.43
CA THR A 694 -52.81 12.77 -28.19
C THR A 694 -53.11 13.99 -27.30
N TYR A 695 -53.05 13.85 -25.97
CA TYR A 695 -53.25 14.97 -25.05
C TYR A 695 -52.08 15.94 -25.10
N ASN A 696 -52.38 17.24 -25.15
CA ASN A 696 -51.35 18.25 -24.98
C ASN A 696 -51.03 18.38 -23.48
N LEU A 697 -49.91 17.78 -23.08
CA LEU A 697 -49.36 17.80 -21.72
C LEU A 697 -48.18 18.79 -21.58
N ALA A 698 -48.07 19.79 -22.47
CA ALA A 698 -47.02 20.79 -22.35
C ALA A 698 -47.08 21.47 -20.97
N ASN A 699 -45.93 21.60 -20.31
CA ASN A 699 -45.79 22.16 -18.96
C ASN A 699 -46.64 21.50 -17.87
N PHE A 700 -46.95 20.20 -18.02
CA PHE A 700 -47.70 19.45 -17.02
C PHE A 700 -47.00 19.49 -15.64
N ILE A 701 -47.80 19.36 -14.59
CA ILE A 701 -47.37 19.64 -13.21
C ILE A 701 -46.37 18.62 -12.67
N THR A 702 -46.36 17.40 -13.19
CA THR A 702 -45.35 16.38 -12.90
C THR A 702 -45.09 15.53 -14.15
N ALA A 703 -43.83 15.12 -14.36
CA ALA A 703 -43.52 14.10 -15.35
C ALA A 703 -43.70 12.68 -14.77
N GLU A 704 -43.61 12.56 -13.44
CA GLU A 704 -43.64 11.30 -12.70
C GLU A 704 -45.06 10.80 -12.46
N SER A 705 -45.71 10.39 -13.56
CA SER A 705 -47.05 9.84 -13.52
C SER A 705 -47.36 8.88 -14.67
N VAL A 706 -48.29 7.96 -14.43
CA VAL A 706 -48.78 6.99 -15.41
C VAL A 706 -50.30 7.09 -15.52
N ALA A 707 -50.81 7.20 -16.75
CA ALA A 707 -52.24 7.21 -17.04
C ALA A 707 -52.79 5.77 -17.05
N LEU A 708 -53.79 5.53 -16.20
CA LEU A 708 -54.33 4.20 -15.90
C LEU A 708 -55.75 3.94 -16.40
N TYR A 709 -56.59 4.96 -16.45
CA TYR A 709 -57.97 4.77 -16.92
C TYR A 709 -58.41 5.90 -17.84
N GLN A 710 -59.13 5.52 -18.89
CA GLN A 710 -59.96 6.41 -19.66
C GLN A 710 -61.40 6.28 -19.16
N LEU A 711 -61.95 7.38 -18.64
CA LEU A 711 -63.32 7.50 -18.16
C LEU A 711 -64.11 8.30 -19.19
N THR A 712 -65.07 7.66 -19.86
CA THR A 712 -65.90 8.32 -20.87
C THR A 712 -67.20 8.79 -20.23
N TRP A 713 -67.47 10.09 -20.31
CA TRP A 713 -68.67 10.73 -19.80
C TRP A 713 -69.59 11.13 -20.95
N LYS A 714 -70.90 10.94 -20.78
CA LYS A 714 -71.91 11.42 -21.71
C LYS A 714 -72.73 12.52 -21.06
N GLY A 715 -72.95 13.63 -21.76
CA GLY A 715 -73.83 14.71 -21.31
C GLY A 715 -75.29 14.27 -21.30
N VAL A 716 -75.97 14.44 -20.17
CA VAL A 716 -77.37 14.09 -19.94
C VAL A 716 -78.06 15.17 -19.11
N ILE A 717 -79.05 15.84 -19.70
CA ILE A 717 -79.85 16.86 -19.01
C ILE A 717 -80.60 16.24 -17.82
N ASN A 718 -80.65 16.96 -16.70
CA ASN A 718 -81.27 16.53 -15.44
C ASN A 718 -80.59 15.33 -14.75
N ALA A 719 -79.37 14.95 -15.15
CA ALA A 719 -78.51 14.14 -14.31
C ALA A 719 -78.01 14.97 -13.10
N GLY A 720 -77.41 14.32 -12.10
CA GLY A 720 -76.82 14.99 -10.93
C GLY A 720 -75.64 15.90 -11.31
N THR A 721 -74.77 16.21 -10.34
CA THR A 721 -73.59 17.08 -10.56
C THR A 721 -72.79 16.65 -11.80
N GLY A 722 -72.53 17.59 -12.70
CA GLY A 722 -71.92 17.37 -14.01
C GLY A 722 -72.91 17.24 -15.17
N GLN A 723 -74.22 17.07 -14.90
CA GLN A 723 -75.24 16.75 -15.90
C GLN A 723 -74.72 15.72 -16.91
N CYS A 724 -74.13 14.66 -16.37
CA CYS A 724 -73.49 13.60 -17.14
C CYS A 724 -73.70 12.25 -16.48
N GLU A 725 -73.45 11.19 -17.26
CA GLU A 725 -73.39 9.81 -16.79
C GLU A 725 -72.05 9.18 -17.19
N LEU A 726 -71.51 8.32 -16.33
CA LEU A 726 -70.31 7.54 -16.65
C LEU A 726 -70.68 6.47 -17.66
N ASN A 727 -70.26 6.62 -18.91
CA ASN A 727 -70.64 5.73 -19.99
C ASN A 727 -69.70 4.53 -20.12
N ARG A 728 -68.39 4.74 -19.89
CA ARG A 728 -67.39 3.68 -19.94
C ARG A 728 -66.23 3.93 -18.97
N VAL A 729 -65.70 2.84 -18.43
CA VAL A 729 -64.40 2.80 -17.75
C VAL A 729 -63.52 1.82 -18.52
N GLN A 730 -62.37 2.27 -19.00
CA GLN A 730 -61.39 1.42 -19.68
C GLN A 730 -60.04 1.56 -18.99
N LYS A 731 -59.49 0.46 -18.49
CA LYS A 731 -58.10 0.43 -18.01
C LYS A 731 -57.17 0.56 -19.22
N ILE A 732 -56.22 1.46 -19.12
CA ILE A 732 -55.15 1.74 -20.08
C ILE A 732 -53.85 1.80 -19.27
N SER A 733 -52.69 1.54 -19.84
CA SER A 733 -51.43 1.73 -19.11
C SER A 733 -50.47 2.48 -20.02
N VAL A 734 -50.39 3.79 -19.86
CA VAL A 734 -49.58 4.69 -20.70
C VAL A 734 -48.76 5.62 -19.81
N ASN A 735 -47.45 5.64 -19.97
CA ASN A 735 -46.55 6.49 -19.17
C ASN A 735 -46.51 7.91 -19.72
N ILE A 736 -46.31 8.90 -18.84
CA ILE A 736 -46.02 10.27 -19.24
C ILE A 736 -44.52 10.45 -19.23
N VAL A 737 -43.95 10.94 -20.34
CA VAL A 737 -42.53 11.25 -20.45
C VAL A 737 -42.40 12.74 -20.74
N ALA A 738 -41.50 13.44 -20.04
CA ALA A 738 -41.34 14.90 -20.09
C ALA A 738 -40.88 15.45 -21.46
N THR A 739 -40.73 14.61 -22.48
CA THR A 739 -40.37 15.01 -23.84
C THR A 739 -41.37 14.41 -24.81
N ASN A 740 -41.84 15.21 -25.77
CA ASN A 740 -42.58 14.73 -26.93
C ASN A 740 -41.67 13.84 -27.78
N ILE A 741 -41.38 12.63 -27.31
CA ILE A 741 -40.86 11.56 -28.15
C ILE A 741 -42.09 10.80 -28.60
N VAL A 742 -42.46 11.05 -29.85
CA VAL A 742 -43.35 10.18 -30.63
C VAL A 742 -42.93 8.75 -30.33
N ALA A 743 -43.88 7.96 -29.78
CA ALA A 743 -43.70 6.55 -29.53
C ALA A 743 -42.95 5.93 -30.72
N ASN A 744 -41.78 5.34 -30.46
CA ASN A 744 -40.99 4.64 -31.46
C ASN A 744 -41.94 3.73 -32.24
N PRO A 745 -42.29 4.04 -33.50
CA PRO A 745 -42.97 3.07 -34.32
C PRO A 745 -42.07 1.83 -34.32
N SER A 746 -42.65 0.63 -34.38
CA SER A 746 -41.88 -0.58 -34.66
C SER A 746 -40.77 -0.27 -35.67
N HIS A 747 -39.54 -0.71 -35.39
CA HIS A 747 -38.28 -0.30 -36.05
C HIS A 747 -38.22 -0.55 -37.58
N ASN A 748 -39.36 -0.95 -38.17
CA ASN A 748 -39.62 -1.26 -39.57
C ASN A 748 -40.68 -0.35 -40.23
N SER A 749 -41.25 0.64 -39.53
CA SER A 749 -42.38 1.45 -40.01
C SER A 749 -42.00 2.89 -40.42
N LEU A 750 -40.71 3.16 -40.65
CA LEU A 750 -40.24 4.45 -41.18
C LEU A 750 -40.23 4.39 -42.71
N ASN A 751 -41.10 5.17 -43.36
CA ASN A 751 -41.00 5.44 -44.80
C ASN A 751 -39.63 6.11 -45.09
N ASP A 752 -39.02 5.74 -46.21
CA ASP A 752 -37.76 6.28 -46.80
C ASP A 752 -36.41 5.69 -46.31
N LEU A 753 -36.41 4.62 -45.50
CA LEU A 753 -35.18 3.92 -45.04
C LEU A 753 -35.17 2.41 -45.32
N GLN A 754 -35.80 1.97 -46.42
CA GLN A 754 -35.75 0.58 -46.89
C GLN A 754 -34.85 0.47 -48.14
N GLY A 755 -33.64 -0.06 -47.98
CA GLY A 755 -32.78 -0.48 -49.10
C GLY A 755 -32.78 -2.00 -49.25
N GLY A 756 -33.05 -2.52 -50.45
CA GLY A 756 -33.04 -3.97 -50.76
C GLY A 756 -34.05 -4.37 -51.85
N THR A 757 -34.07 -5.66 -52.22
CA THR A 757 -35.17 -6.22 -53.02
C THR A 757 -36.34 -6.64 -52.12
N THR A 758 -37.49 -7.00 -52.70
CA THR A 758 -38.70 -7.39 -51.96
C THR A 758 -38.41 -8.47 -50.92
N ASN A 759 -38.73 -8.21 -49.65
CA ASN A 759 -38.53 -9.06 -48.46
C ASN A 759 -37.11 -9.10 -47.87
N GLU A 760 -36.24 -8.15 -48.19
CA GLU A 760 -34.94 -7.98 -47.52
C GLU A 760 -34.95 -6.73 -46.62
N TYR A 761 -34.51 -6.88 -45.36
CA TYR A 761 -34.63 -5.86 -44.32
C TYR A 761 -33.24 -5.36 -43.87
N TYR A 762 -32.69 -4.37 -44.58
CA TYR A 762 -31.45 -3.71 -44.18
C TYR A 762 -31.73 -2.24 -43.81
N HIS A 763 -31.33 -1.82 -42.61
CA HIS A 763 -31.33 -0.41 -42.18
C HIS A 763 -30.15 0.35 -42.82
N LEU A 764 -30.04 0.33 -44.15
CA LEU A 764 -28.98 0.99 -44.92
C LEU A 764 -29.60 1.76 -46.09
N THR A 765 -29.09 2.95 -46.37
CA THR A 765 -29.45 3.67 -47.61
C THR A 765 -28.94 2.89 -48.82
N ALA A 766 -29.54 3.10 -50.00
CA ALA A 766 -29.11 2.40 -51.23
C ALA A 766 -27.60 2.57 -51.51
N THR A 767 -27.02 3.72 -51.15
CA THR A 767 -25.58 3.99 -51.22
C THR A 767 -24.79 3.11 -50.25
N GLN A 768 -25.20 3.03 -48.99
CA GLN A 768 -24.54 2.23 -47.96
C GLN A 768 -24.61 0.72 -48.25
N HIS A 769 -25.73 0.24 -48.81
CA HIS A 769 -25.85 -1.15 -49.27
C HIS A 769 -24.89 -1.45 -50.44
N THR A 770 -24.72 -0.49 -51.36
CA THR A 770 -23.79 -0.61 -52.49
C THR A 770 -22.34 -0.63 -52.01
N ASP A 771 -21.97 0.16 -51.00
CA ASP A 771 -20.63 0.14 -50.38
C ASP A 771 -20.33 -1.17 -49.64
N LEU A 772 -21.33 -1.77 -48.99
CA LEU A 772 -21.20 -3.08 -48.33
C LEU A 772 -20.98 -4.22 -49.35
N LEU A 773 -21.65 -4.16 -50.50
CA LEU A 773 -21.42 -5.11 -51.59
C LEU A 773 -20.06 -4.91 -52.24
N ALA A 774 -19.60 -3.66 -52.40
CA ALA A 774 -18.26 -3.35 -52.89
C ALA A 774 -17.15 -3.88 -51.95
N THR A 775 -17.34 -3.84 -50.63
CA THR A 775 -16.39 -4.42 -49.66
C THR A 775 -16.34 -5.94 -49.70
N ARG A 776 -17.42 -6.63 -50.09
CA ARG A 776 -17.40 -8.09 -50.31
C ARG A 776 -16.62 -8.53 -51.55
N PHE A 777 -16.41 -7.65 -52.53
CA PHE A 777 -15.58 -7.97 -53.70
C PHE A 777 -14.09 -8.11 -53.35
N TRP A 778 -13.62 -7.47 -52.27
CA TRP A 778 -12.24 -7.56 -51.80
C TRP A 778 -11.97 -8.80 -50.92
N ALA A 779 -13.01 -9.39 -50.31
CA ALA A 779 -12.90 -10.59 -49.50
C ALA A 779 -12.76 -11.89 -50.33
N LEU A 780 -13.11 -11.87 -51.63
CA LEU A 780 -12.99 -13.02 -52.54
C LEU A 780 -11.60 -13.15 -53.18
N LEU A 781 -10.70 -12.17 -52.97
CA LEU A 781 -9.32 -12.18 -53.49
C LEU A 781 -8.26 -12.71 -52.49
N GLY A 782 -8.68 -13.26 -51.34
CA GLY A 782 -7.82 -14.12 -50.52
C GLY A 782 -6.57 -13.47 -49.90
N VAL A 783 -6.65 -12.22 -49.43
CA VAL A 783 -5.54 -11.57 -48.70
C VAL A 783 -5.71 -11.82 -47.19
N PRO A 784 -4.69 -12.34 -46.46
CA PRO A 784 -4.83 -12.73 -45.04
C PRO A 784 -5.04 -11.54 -44.09
N ALA A 785 -5.88 -11.76 -43.08
CA ALA A 785 -6.32 -10.82 -42.06
C ALA A 785 -5.22 -10.43 -41.03
N ASN A 786 -4.16 -9.77 -41.46
CA ASN A 786 -3.22 -9.11 -40.54
C ASN A 786 -2.58 -7.83 -41.11
N LEU A 787 -3.42 -6.86 -41.51
CA LEU A 787 -3.01 -5.45 -41.43
C LEU A 787 -4.05 -4.70 -40.62
N ALA A 788 -3.60 -4.26 -39.45
CA ALA A 788 -4.31 -3.38 -38.54
C ALA A 788 -4.89 -2.20 -39.31
N ILE A 789 -6.21 -2.06 -39.22
CA ILE A 789 -6.92 -0.83 -39.51
C ILE A 789 -6.52 0.15 -38.40
N THR A 790 -5.37 0.80 -38.58
CA THR A 790 -4.99 1.96 -37.76
C THR A 790 -5.66 3.18 -38.36
N THR A 791 -6.63 3.69 -37.61
CA THR A 791 -7.09 5.07 -37.58
C THR A 791 -6.08 6.09 -38.14
N GLU A 792 -6.20 6.44 -39.41
CA GLU A 792 -5.61 7.64 -40.03
C GLU A 792 -6.66 8.41 -40.83
N TYR A 793 -7.79 8.73 -40.19
CA TYR A 793 -8.67 9.81 -40.64
C TYR A 793 -9.07 10.69 -39.45
N GLN A 794 -8.08 11.13 -38.68
CA GLN A 794 -8.19 12.32 -37.83
C GLN A 794 -6.83 13.03 -37.75
N LYS A 795 -6.80 14.26 -38.27
CA LYS A 795 -5.86 15.34 -37.93
C LYS A 795 -4.36 15.05 -38.15
N ILE A 796 -3.89 15.24 -39.38
CA ILE A 796 -2.52 15.72 -39.58
C ILE A 796 -2.53 17.23 -39.35
N LEU A 797 -2.38 17.61 -38.09
CA LEU A 797 -1.96 18.95 -37.68
C LEU A 797 -0.43 18.98 -37.75
N ASN A 798 0.09 19.78 -38.69
CA ASN A 798 1.49 20.19 -38.76
C ASN A 798 1.95 20.75 -37.42
N THR A 799 2.80 20.01 -36.70
CA THR A 799 3.64 20.55 -35.63
C THR A 799 5.10 20.47 -36.07
N ASP A 800 5.47 21.31 -37.03
CA ASP A 800 6.83 21.82 -37.15
C ASP A 800 6.76 23.31 -37.52
N THR A 801 6.61 24.14 -36.50
CA THR A 801 6.53 25.61 -36.61
C THR A 801 7.91 26.27 -36.61
N THR A 802 9.00 25.54 -36.89
CA THR A 802 10.36 26.08 -36.73
C THR A 802 11.04 26.56 -38.01
N LYS A 803 10.37 26.54 -39.18
CA LYS A 803 11.00 26.92 -40.45
C LYS A 803 10.15 27.75 -41.43
N ILE A 804 9.27 28.64 -40.96
CA ILE A 804 8.54 29.56 -41.86
C ILE A 804 8.68 31.01 -41.38
N PRO A 805 9.16 31.94 -42.23
CA PRO A 805 9.34 33.35 -41.87
C PRO A 805 8.01 34.01 -41.51
N THR A 806 8.00 34.69 -40.37
CA THR A 806 6.89 35.53 -39.91
C THR A 806 6.84 36.82 -40.72
N ASP A 807 5.94 36.90 -41.68
CA ASP A 807 5.47 38.21 -42.17
C ASP A 807 3.94 38.22 -42.29
N THR A 808 3.34 39.14 -41.55
CA THR A 808 1.93 39.34 -41.35
C THR A 808 1.32 40.10 -42.52
N SER A 809 0.61 39.40 -43.42
CA SER A 809 -0.44 40.01 -44.22
C SER A 809 -1.59 39.03 -44.49
N THR A 810 -2.80 39.52 -44.25
CA THR A 810 -4.03 38.78 -44.01
C THR A 810 -4.72 38.29 -45.30
N TYR A 811 -4.12 37.41 -46.10
CA TYR A 811 -4.81 36.83 -47.29
C TYR A 811 -4.32 35.43 -47.75
N PHE A 812 -3.93 34.52 -46.85
CA PHE A 812 -3.35 33.23 -47.26
C PHE A 812 -3.96 32.00 -46.56
N THR A 813 -4.76 31.24 -47.30
CA THR A 813 -5.02 29.81 -47.00
C THR A 813 -4.26 28.99 -48.04
N LEU A 814 -3.11 28.43 -47.66
CA LEU A 814 -2.30 27.57 -48.53
C LEU A 814 -2.95 26.17 -48.59
N SER A 815 -3.57 25.82 -49.72
CA SER A 815 -4.24 24.53 -49.89
C SER A 815 -3.26 23.38 -50.16
N ALA A 816 -3.61 22.20 -49.66
CA ALA A 816 -2.79 21.01 -49.44
C ALA A 816 -2.25 20.23 -50.66
N ASP A 817 -2.12 20.82 -51.87
CA ASP A 817 -1.66 20.09 -53.07
C ASP A 817 -0.36 20.65 -53.67
N LYS A 818 0.66 20.75 -52.81
CA LYS A 818 2.03 21.08 -53.20
C LYS A 818 2.69 19.84 -53.82
N LYS A 819 3.26 19.99 -55.02
CA LYS A 819 4.17 18.98 -55.57
C LYS A 819 5.57 19.57 -55.70
N ASP A 820 6.51 18.93 -55.01
CA ASP A 820 7.94 19.25 -55.06
C ASP A 820 8.66 18.29 -56.01
N ILE A 821 9.54 18.84 -56.86
CA ILE A 821 10.30 18.10 -57.86
C ILE A 821 11.77 18.51 -57.74
N THR A 822 12.63 17.57 -57.40
CA THR A 822 14.08 17.80 -57.32
C THR A 822 14.73 17.59 -58.68
N CYS A 823 15.44 18.59 -59.16
CA CYS A 823 16.16 18.56 -60.42
C CYS A 823 17.46 17.76 -60.26
N VAL A 824 17.63 16.71 -61.06
CA VAL A 824 18.81 15.82 -60.99
C VAL A 824 19.99 16.30 -61.86
N ARG A 825 19.75 17.28 -62.74
CA ARG A 825 20.76 17.93 -63.58
C ARG A 825 20.35 19.36 -63.94
N ALA A 826 21.33 20.19 -64.29
CA ALA A 826 21.09 21.55 -64.77
C ALA A 826 20.57 21.55 -66.21
N GLY A 827 19.68 22.50 -66.55
CA GLY A 827 19.10 22.64 -67.89
C GLY A 827 17.81 23.46 -67.90
N VAL A 828 17.18 23.59 -69.07
CA VAL A 828 15.82 24.14 -69.18
C VAL A 828 14.83 23.00 -69.08
N VAL A 829 13.89 23.11 -68.16
CA VAL A 829 12.85 22.11 -67.94
C VAL A 829 11.51 22.69 -68.34
N ARG A 830 10.77 21.98 -69.18
CA ARG A 830 9.36 22.23 -69.42
C ARG A 830 8.53 21.42 -68.46
N ILE A 831 7.67 22.10 -67.72
CA ILE A 831 6.74 21.48 -66.80
C ILE A 831 5.33 21.77 -67.23
N THR A 832 4.53 20.73 -67.42
CA THR A 832 3.10 20.87 -67.68
C THR A 832 2.32 20.33 -66.49
N ARG A 833 1.47 21.17 -65.89
CA ARG A 833 0.55 20.75 -64.82
C ARG A 833 -0.87 20.93 -65.29
N THR A 834 -1.66 19.86 -65.20
CA THR A 834 -3.09 19.85 -65.47
C THR A 834 -3.84 19.60 -64.17
N VAL A 835 -4.81 20.46 -63.88
CA VAL A 835 -5.64 20.36 -62.68
C VAL A 835 -7.09 20.15 -63.09
N THR A 836 -7.74 19.13 -62.51
CA THR A 836 -9.16 18.83 -62.70
C THR A 836 -9.95 19.38 -61.52
N VAL A 837 -10.87 20.31 -61.79
CA VAL A 837 -11.70 20.94 -60.76
C VAL A 837 -13.14 20.43 -60.86
N SER A 838 -13.73 19.96 -59.75
CA SER A 838 -15.10 19.40 -59.74
C SER A 838 -16.18 20.46 -59.88
N SER A 839 -15.97 21.64 -59.29
CA SER A 839 -16.87 22.78 -59.39
C SER A 839 -16.12 24.06 -59.04
N LEU A 840 -16.43 25.15 -59.75
CA LEU A 840 -15.96 26.49 -59.47
C LEU A 840 -17.18 27.43 -59.50
N SER A 841 -17.31 28.31 -58.52
CA SER A 841 -18.26 29.42 -58.57
C SER A 841 -17.88 30.37 -59.71
N ALA A 842 -18.88 30.81 -60.48
CA ALA A 842 -18.65 31.67 -61.64
C ALA A 842 -17.92 32.97 -61.23
N GLY A 843 -16.81 33.29 -61.92
CA GLY A 843 -16.04 34.51 -61.68
C GLY A 843 -14.76 34.35 -60.83
N ILE A 844 -14.47 33.14 -60.33
CA ILE A 844 -13.19 32.86 -59.65
C ILE A 844 -12.10 32.55 -60.69
N ASN A 845 -10.91 33.16 -60.51
CA ASN A 845 -9.73 32.91 -61.34
C ASN A 845 -8.81 31.88 -60.68
N LEU A 846 -8.24 30.97 -61.47
CA LEU A 846 -7.20 30.04 -61.02
C LEU A 846 -5.82 30.49 -61.52
N PHE A 847 -4.85 30.52 -60.61
CA PHE A 847 -3.45 30.84 -60.87
C PHE A 847 -2.58 29.62 -60.56
N LEU A 848 -1.60 29.34 -61.41
CA LEU A 848 -0.55 28.35 -61.16
C LEU A 848 0.80 29.04 -61.07
N ILE A 849 1.50 28.80 -59.97
CA ILE A 849 2.73 29.53 -59.60
C ILE A 849 3.86 28.52 -59.36
N PRO A 850 4.87 28.45 -60.24
CA PRO A 850 6.11 27.76 -59.94
C PRO A 850 7.03 28.61 -59.05
N THR A 851 7.72 27.92 -58.13
CA THR A 851 8.81 28.47 -57.31
C THR A 851 10.02 27.55 -57.42
N ILE A 852 11.23 28.09 -57.39
CA ILE A 852 12.48 27.32 -57.35
C ILE A 852 13.14 27.60 -55.99
N ASN A 853 13.43 26.55 -55.23
CA ASN A 853 13.99 26.63 -53.88
C ASN A 853 13.22 27.62 -52.97
N GLY A 854 11.89 27.64 -53.09
CA GLY A 854 11.01 28.52 -52.31
C GLY A 854 10.94 29.97 -52.80
N THR A 855 11.71 30.37 -53.81
CA THR A 855 11.65 31.72 -54.41
C THR A 855 10.78 31.70 -55.66
N GLN A 856 9.82 32.62 -55.76
CA GLN A 856 9.03 32.81 -56.98
C GLN A 856 9.93 33.38 -58.08
N THR A 857 9.92 32.78 -59.26
CA THR A 857 10.81 33.24 -60.34
C THR A 857 10.19 34.39 -61.12
N ALA A 858 11.02 35.36 -61.55
CA ALA A 858 10.57 36.53 -62.32
C ALA A 858 9.98 36.17 -63.71
N GLN A 859 10.16 34.93 -64.18
CA GLN A 859 9.50 34.43 -65.39
C GLN A 859 7.99 34.11 -65.18
N CYS A 860 7.48 34.18 -63.94
CA CYS A 860 6.06 34.00 -63.64
C CYS A 860 5.19 35.24 -63.87
N THR A 861 5.78 36.43 -63.96
CA THR A 861 5.01 37.70 -63.99
C THR A 861 4.39 38.03 -65.36
N ALA A 862 4.70 37.29 -66.43
CA ALA A 862 4.24 37.61 -67.78
C ALA A 862 3.10 36.71 -68.31
N GLN A 863 2.66 35.69 -67.56
CA GLN A 863 1.54 34.82 -67.95
C GLN A 863 0.73 34.37 -66.74
N GLU A 864 0.06 35.31 -66.08
CA GLU A 864 -1.14 34.99 -65.31
C GLU A 864 -2.24 34.57 -66.30
N GLN A 865 -2.21 33.32 -66.74
CA GLN A 865 -3.21 32.78 -67.67
C GLN A 865 -4.53 32.53 -66.92
N GLN A 866 -5.28 33.60 -66.78
CA GLN A 866 -6.64 33.62 -66.29
C GLN A 866 -7.55 32.77 -67.21
N ARG A 867 -8.22 31.76 -66.65
CA ARG A 867 -9.28 31.03 -67.36
C ARG A 867 -10.55 30.98 -66.52
N ALA A 868 -11.62 31.61 -67.02
CA ALA A 868 -12.95 31.50 -66.44
C ALA A 868 -13.51 30.09 -66.65
N VAL A 869 -14.04 29.48 -65.58
CA VAL A 869 -14.57 28.10 -65.59
C VAL A 869 -16.08 28.15 -65.32
N GLY A 870 -16.87 27.42 -66.12
CA GLY A 870 -18.31 27.22 -65.90
C GLY A 870 -18.57 25.99 -65.02
N THR A 871 -19.83 25.75 -64.65
CA THR A 871 -20.28 24.79 -63.61
C THR A 871 -20.11 23.29 -63.93
N THR A 872 -19.23 22.91 -64.85
CA THR A 872 -18.93 21.52 -65.21
C THR A 872 -17.43 21.22 -65.03
N THR A 873 -17.11 19.97 -64.66
CA THR A 873 -15.72 19.50 -64.48
C THR A 873 -14.88 19.84 -65.71
N LYS A 874 -13.78 20.57 -65.51
CA LYS A 874 -12.85 20.94 -66.59
C LYS A 874 -11.41 20.68 -66.17
N ASP A 875 -10.64 20.16 -67.12
CA ASP A 875 -9.19 20.04 -67.03
C ASP A 875 -8.54 21.32 -67.53
N ILE A 876 -7.68 21.92 -66.70
CA ILE A 876 -6.96 23.15 -67.05
C ILE A 876 -5.46 22.87 -66.97
N GLY A 877 -4.80 22.93 -68.13
CA GLY A 877 -3.37 22.64 -68.29
C GLY A 877 -2.53 23.89 -68.54
N TYR A 878 -1.39 23.99 -67.87
CA TYR A 878 -0.41 25.09 -68.02
C TYR A 878 0.98 24.52 -68.22
N SER A 879 1.75 25.09 -69.16
CA SER A 879 3.16 24.73 -69.41
C SER A 879 4.10 25.88 -69.07
N TYR A 880 5.15 25.61 -68.29
CA TYR A 880 6.19 26.56 -67.91
C TYR A 880 7.55 26.05 -68.37
N TYR A 881 8.44 26.95 -68.78
CA TYR A 881 9.84 26.64 -69.10
C TYR A 881 10.71 27.32 -68.05
N LEU A 882 11.49 26.54 -67.29
CA LEU A 882 12.28 27.02 -66.16
C LEU A 882 13.73 26.60 -66.33
N SER A 883 14.65 27.55 -66.22
CA SER A 883 16.08 27.24 -66.10
C SER A 883 16.39 26.82 -64.67
N VAL A 884 16.95 25.62 -64.50
CA VAL A 884 17.22 25.01 -63.19
C VAL A 884 18.65 24.47 -63.12
N ASN A 885 19.20 24.41 -61.91
CA ASN A 885 20.45 23.75 -61.60
C ASN A 885 20.21 22.35 -61.03
N ALA A 886 21.27 21.53 -61.00
CA ALA A 886 21.23 20.25 -60.30
C ALA A 886 21.07 20.49 -58.78
N GLY A 887 20.07 19.85 -58.17
CA GLY A 887 19.72 20.00 -56.76
C GLY A 887 18.59 20.99 -56.47
N ASP A 888 18.18 21.80 -57.45
CA ASP A 888 17.06 22.73 -57.28
C ASP A 888 15.74 21.97 -57.04
N VAL A 889 14.91 22.48 -56.14
CA VAL A 889 13.55 21.96 -55.86
C VAL A 889 12.53 22.91 -56.45
N ILE A 890 11.76 22.42 -57.41
CA ILE A 890 10.65 23.16 -58.01
C ILE A 890 9.38 22.81 -57.25
N SER A 891 8.70 23.82 -56.70
CA SER A 891 7.38 23.66 -56.08
C SER A 891 6.32 24.36 -56.94
N LEU A 892 5.26 23.61 -57.28
CA LEU A 892 4.12 24.12 -58.05
C LEU A 892 2.90 24.27 -57.15
N TRP A 893 2.31 25.46 -57.19
CA TRP A 893 1.13 25.82 -56.41
C TRP A 893 -0.03 26.19 -57.32
N ALA A 894 -1.23 25.72 -57.01
CA ALA A 894 -2.47 26.23 -57.58
C ALA A 894 -3.16 27.13 -56.54
N LYS A 895 -3.68 28.28 -56.97
CA LYS A 895 -4.35 29.27 -56.12
C LYS A 895 -5.61 29.80 -56.79
N GLY A 896 -6.72 29.83 -56.05
CA GLY A 896 -7.93 30.55 -56.45
C GLY A 896 -7.85 32.04 -56.08
N SER A 897 -8.56 32.91 -56.81
CA SER A 897 -8.67 34.34 -56.46
C SER A 897 -9.45 34.60 -55.16
N ASP A 898 -10.25 33.63 -54.70
CA ASP A 898 -10.96 33.64 -53.42
C ASP A 898 -10.92 32.20 -52.84
N ALA A 899 -10.66 32.06 -51.54
CA ALA A 899 -10.32 30.81 -50.87
C ALA A 899 -11.54 29.97 -50.46
N SER A 900 -12.76 30.44 -50.73
CA SER A 900 -13.96 29.91 -50.05
C SER A 900 -14.63 28.69 -50.70
N THR A 901 -14.37 28.33 -51.96
CA THR A 901 -14.95 27.09 -52.56
C THR A 901 -14.17 26.57 -53.76
N LEU A 902 -13.05 25.87 -53.55
CA LEU A 902 -12.40 25.05 -54.58
C LEU A 902 -12.26 23.61 -54.11
N THR A 903 -12.89 22.67 -54.83
CA THR A 903 -12.74 21.24 -54.56
C THR A 903 -11.99 20.58 -55.70
N TYR A 904 -10.72 20.25 -55.46
CA TYR A 904 -9.83 19.58 -56.41
C TYR A 904 -10.13 18.09 -56.45
N VAL A 905 -10.24 17.52 -57.66
CA VAL A 905 -10.46 16.08 -57.83
C VAL A 905 -9.15 15.36 -58.10
N ASN A 906 -8.30 15.95 -58.96
CA ASN A 906 -7.02 15.35 -59.34
C ASN A 906 -6.08 16.41 -59.96
N ALA A 907 -4.77 16.19 -59.84
CA ALA A 907 -3.75 16.96 -60.54
C ALA A 907 -2.70 16.02 -61.13
N ARG A 908 -2.36 16.22 -62.41
CA ARG A 908 -1.29 15.49 -63.10
C ARG A 908 -0.20 16.46 -63.51
N THR A 909 1.05 16.13 -63.18
CA THR A 909 2.23 16.92 -63.56
C THR A 909 3.16 16.06 -64.41
N THR A 910 3.61 16.61 -65.54
CA THR A 910 4.63 16.00 -66.41
C THR A 910 5.81 16.96 -66.53
N VAL A 911 7.03 16.41 -66.44
CA VAL A 911 8.28 17.16 -66.49
C VAL A 911 9.14 16.61 -67.62
N GLU A 912 9.61 17.50 -68.48
CA GLU A 912 10.46 17.17 -69.62
C GLU A 912 11.67 18.10 -69.61
N TYR A 913 12.88 17.54 -69.62
CA TYR A 913 14.10 18.32 -69.86
C TYR A 913 14.19 18.59 -71.36
N ILE A 914 14.33 19.86 -71.73
CA ILE A 914 14.47 20.30 -73.13
C ILE A 914 15.93 20.48 -73.48
#